data_AF-A0A4Q5PAB2-F1
#
_entry.id   AF-A0A4Q5PAB2-F1
#
_cell.length_a   1.000
_cell.length_b   1.000
_cell.length_c   1.000
_cell.angle_alpha   90.00
_cell.angle_beta   90.00
_cell.angle_gamma   90.00
#
_symmetry.space_group_name_H-M   'P 1'
#
loop_
_entity.id
_entity.type
_entity.pdbx_description
1 polymer ?
#
loop_
_entity_poly.entity_id
_entity_poly.type
_entity_poly.pdbx_seq_one_letter_code
_entity_poly.pdbx_strand_id
1 'polypeptide(L)'
;MYFFRPLPDLAAMAADPNPMKQDAPLNDFALPRPSDLTAARARRASGLSTFHLRILTSAIGLAFCAPHASAADLKAIADASNIAPTRPVRAGERLSDWLAQQRLPADAYPQGLSWQAPSEEATQAALKSTLRMHLLGSEFAYKAPVEARQRMSEWIATLPVTGRVPVSVPDGRFLETKRQQDPLLAADHRVVVPRRPTTVTVVTGDGSLCVVPHAAGLTARDYANACRTPGVTAQIDRVWIAQPDGKVESFGVAGWNAQAQGEPAPGAWIWAPTRGSGWDDGFAPSLINFLATQGPAPDQNASLPMARMVAAPVGSNGGKYSFGGSSNTGSTGGTGSTNSDMGSGLTSSFSQNPPLRDRQLTGNDYGGIGLLQNPTARMSPAGDFSLSYSRTYPFSNLNVTLQPLDWLEVSYRYSSVSESKYGPAIAGNQSYKDKSIDVKVRLLKESAYLPELAVGARDTLGTGLFSGEYFVANKRTGNFDWSLGLGWGQLGSRADFTNPLGVIATQFERRPTARQAGNVNLNVFRGPVALFGGVEAQTPWDPLLVKLEYEGNDYSGRVPFLPISRAPESRFNYGLVYRYSPTVDLSFSIQRGNRAAFSIALHNSLSQLAMPKIDDPVLPSFTPQRPEATGAAGPDWTPTAEAILFYTNWRVTEIAKRGEVVFVELGNADDIYWRDSIEKATAVVHRDAPPDVQQFRFQFRGRGALLADIAVDRNEWVKAQNQPLLPSEQVEQKLPALVPPVVVEPKLTQYREEEPSFIVNTGFRINQNFGGPDGFLLYALSVETDAEWRLNNSTWVSGSLNLRALDNYGKFDYTASSNLPRVRTFLREFNTTSRVTIPNLQLTHVGQLNTNQFYSIYGGYLESMYAGVGGEWLYRPFRSPLALGVDINAVRQRDFAQKLDLRDYDVKTGHLTAYWDTGWNDILATVSVGQYLAGDKGATLNLTKRFSNGVTMGAYATKTNVSAAQFGEGSFDKGIYFTIPLGAVLTKSTAARGVFAYNPLVRDGGAKLGRAYPLIDVTGIRDTQSMTTVVPKKYDLQ
;
A
#
# COMPACT_ATOMS: atom_id res chain seq x y z
N MET A 1 5.92 -12.43 -20.36
CA MET A 1 6.32 -12.06 -21.73
C MET A 1 6.38 -13.34 -22.55
N TYR A 2 5.43 -13.56 -23.46
CA TYR A 2 5.43 -14.69 -24.38
C TYR A 2 4.78 -14.29 -25.71
N PHE A 3 5.45 -14.61 -26.81
CA PHE A 3 4.91 -14.61 -28.16
C PHE A 3 5.50 -15.82 -28.88
N PHE A 4 4.64 -16.79 -29.21
CA PHE A 4 4.68 -17.72 -30.36
C PHE A 4 3.76 -18.91 -30.04
N ARG A 5 2.90 -19.29 -30.99
CA ARG A 5 1.95 -20.41 -30.89
C ARG A 5 1.61 -20.91 -32.30
N PRO A 6 1.52 -22.22 -32.50
CA PRO A 6 0.45 -22.78 -33.34
C PRO A 6 -0.55 -23.63 -32.54
N LEU A 7 -1.64 -24.03 -33.21
CA LEU A 7 -2.78 -24.82 -32.72
C LEU A 7 -2.97 -26.06 -33.64
N PRO A 8 -3.90 -27.00 -33.36
CA PRO A 8 -4.90 -27.09 -32.28
C PRO A 8 -4.60 -28.33 -31.36
N ASP A 9 -5.47 -29.16 -30.76
CA ASP A 9 -6.94 -29.38 -30.67
C ASP A 9 -7.24 -30.36 -29.47
N LEU A 10 -8.44 -30.83 -29.06
CA LEU A 10 -9.87 -30.61 -29.35
C LEU A 10 -10.68 -31.09 -28.11
N ALA A 11 -11.76 -30.38 -27.70
CA ALA A 11 -12.89 -30.86 -26.85
C ALA A 11 -12.65 -31.35 -25.38
N ALA A 12 -13.67 -31.42 -24.49
CA ALA A 12 -14.90 -30.62 -24.30
C ALA A 12 -15.65 -31.04 -23.01
N MET A 13 -16.27 -30.07 -22.30
CA MET A 13 -17.45 -30.24 -21.40
C MET A 13 -17.30 -31.16 -20.15
N ALA A 14 -18.21 -31.20 -19.17
CA ALA A 14 -19.01 -30.15 -18.48
C ALA A 14 -19.69 -30.75 -17.20
N ALA A 15 -20.16 -29.86 -16.30
CA ALA A 15 -21.22 -30.07 -15.29
C ALA A 15 -21.04 -31.01 -14.07
N ASP A 16 -21.09 -30.38 -12.88
CA ASP A 16 -21.97 -30.61 -11.72
C ASP A 16 -23.25 -31.49 -11.88
N PRO A 17 -24.00 -31.87 -10.80
CA PRO A 17 -23.75 -31.70 -9.34
C PRO A 17 -24.11 -32.88 -8.39
N ASN A 18 -23.77 -32.69 -7.09
CA ASN A 18 -24.46 -33.04 -5.82
C ASN A 18 -25.95 -33.53 -5.86
N PRO A 19 -26.39 -34.38 -4.89
CA PRO A 19 -27.66 -34.08 -4.19
C PRO A 19 -27.71 -34.30 -2.65
N MET A 20 -28.61 -33.52 -2.01
CA MET A 20 -28.92 -33.23 -0.59
C MET A 20 -29.52 -34.42 0.24
N LYS A 21 -29.79 -34.40 1.56
CA LYS A 21 -30.11 -33.33 2.57
C LYS A 21 -30.39 -33.89 4.01
N GLN A 22 -30.55 -33.05 5.06
CA GLN A 22 -31.30 -33.35 6.33
C GLN A 22 -30.71 -34.42 7.30
N ASP A 23 -31.15 -34.58 8.58
CA ASP A 23 -32.29 -33.98 9.32
C ASP A 23 -31.97 -33.58 10.81
N ALA A 24 -32.99 -33.18 11.61
CA ALA A 24 -32.89 -32.54 12.97
C ALA A 24 -33.70 -33.33 14.07
N PRO A 25 -34.22 -32.80 15.24
CA PRO A 25 -34.11 -31.47 15.92
C PRO A 25 -34.17 -31.44 17.51
N LEU A 26 -34.35 -30.22 18.09
CA LEU A 26 -35.06 -29.80 19.35
C LEU A 26 -34.47 -29.86 20.81
N ASN A 27 -34.75 -28.74 21.55
CA ASN A 27 -35.13 -28.55 22.99
C ASN A 27 -34.14 -28.70 24.17
N ASP A 28 -34.14 -27.92 25.28
CA ASP A 28 -34.89 -26.75 25.83
C ASP A 28 -34.35 -26.46 27.29
N PHE A 29 -34.88 -25.44 27.99
CA PHE A 29 -34.89 -25.16 29.45
C PHE A 29 -33.80 -24.36 30.23
N ALA A 30 -34.30 -23.29 30.88
CA ALA A 30 -34.10 -22.83 32.27
C ALA A 30 -33.02 -21.79 32.69
N LEU A 31 -33.44 -20.91 33.63
CA LEU A 31 -32.68 -19.91 34.41
C LEU A 31 -32.67 -20.31 35.91
N PRO A 32 -31.84 -19.69 36.77
CA PRO A 32 -32.42 -18.71 37.73
C PRO A 32 -31.53 -17.48 38.06
N ARG A 33 -31.99 -16.63 39.00
CA ARG A 33 -31.36 -15.36 39.48
C ARG A 33 -31.12 -15.39 41.04
N PRO A 34 -31.25 -14.31 41.86
CA PRO A 34 -30.12 -13.49 42.38
C PRO A 34 -30.11 -13.16 43.91
N SER A 35 -29.10 -12.38 44.36
CA SER A 35 -28.92 -11.66 45.67
C SER A 35 -27.68 -10.73 45.54
N ASP A 36 -27.31 -9.71 46.34
CA ASP A 36 -27.89 -8.93 47.48
C ASP A 36 -27.22 -7.50 47.47
N LEU A 37 -27.70 -6.34 48.01
CA LEU A 37 -28.19 -5.87 49.33
C LEU A 37 -27.07 -5.58 50.39
N THR A 38 -26.95 -4.42 51.09
CA THR A 38 -27.50 -3.04 50.94
C THR A 38 -26.71 -1.98 51.80
N ALA A 39 -27.15 -0.70 51.84
CA ALA A 39 -26.94 0.37 52.88
C ALA A 39 -25.67 1.27 52.81
N ALA A 40 -25.64 2.57 53.23
CA ALA A 40 -26.63 3.61 53.65
C ALA A 40 -25.96 5.02 53.90
N ARG A 41 -26.58 6.21 54.18
CA ARG A 41 -27.89 6.87 53.86
C ARG A 41 -28.10 8.25 54.60
N ALA A 42 -27.52 9.40 54.18
CA ALA A 42 -27.79 10.77 54.77
C ALA A 42 -27.34 11.95 53.84
N ARG A 43 -27.88 13.19 53.81
CA ARG A 43 -29.07 13.87 54.45
C ARG A 43 -29.44 15.22 53.75
N ARG A 44 -30.76 15.51 53.54
CA ARG A 44 -31.47 16.84 53.48
C ARG A 44 -31.12 17.88 52.37
N ALA A 45 -32.00 18.79 51.91
CA ALA A 45 -33.49 18.96 52.03
C ALA A 45 -34.08 20.02 51.03
N SER A 46 -35.41 19.92 50.74
CA SER A 46 -36.42 20.96 50.31
C SER A 46 -36.18 21.91 49.10
N GLY A 47 -37.18 22.30 48.28
CA GLY A 47 -38.57 21.82 48.10
C GLY A 47 -39.62 22.88 47.64
N LEU A 48 -40.43 22.57 46.60
CA LEU A 48 -41.67 23.26 46.10
C LEU A 48 -41.55 24.65 45.43
N SER A 49 -42.53 25.20 44.67
CA SER A 49 -43.50 24.68 43.66
C SER A 49 -44.37 25.84 43.05
N THR A 50 -45.08 25.62 41.92
CA THR A 50 -46.25 26.39 41.35
C THR A 50 -46.07 27.88 40.93
N PHE A 51 -46.89 28.51 40.04
CA PHE A 51 -47.53 28.16 38.73
C PHE A 51 -48.12 29.45 38.04
N HIS A 52 -48.47 29.40 36.74
CA HIS A 52 -49.38 30.31 35.95
C HIS A 52 -49.00 31.76 35.49
N LEU A 53 -48.55 31.89 34.22
CA LEU A 53 -49.31 32.35 33.02
C LEU A 53 -50.20 33.67 33.00
N ARG A 54 -49.88 34.65 32.11
CA ARG A 54 -50.74 35.33 31.06
C ARG A 54 -50.64 36.87 30.84
N ILE A 55 -50.55 37.25 29.54
CA ILE A 55 -51.39 38.25 28.77
C ILE A 55 -50.89 39.67 28.35
N LEU A 56 -51.13 39.98 27.04
CA LEU A 56 -51.16 41.26 26.25
C LEU A 56 -49.99 42.29 26.36
N THR A 57 -49.54 43.10 25.38
CA THR A 57 -49.44 43.16 23.88
C THR A 57 -49.24 44.64 23.48
N SER A 58 -48.32 44.99 22.55
CA SER A 58 -48.56 45.86 21.35
C SER A 58 -47.32 46.54 20.74
N ALA A 59 -47.43 46.90 19.44
CA ALA A 59 -46.75 48.00 18.72
C ALA A 59 -45.29 47.86 18.18
N ILE A 60 -45.16 47.20 17.02
CA ILE A 60 -44.65 47.75 15.72
C ILE A 60 -43.27 48.45 15.64
N GLY A 61 -42.42 47.95 14.73
CA GLY A 61 -41.31 48.69 14.10
C GLY A 61 -40.61 47.86 13.00
N LEU A 62 -40.67 48.29 11.73
CA LEU A 62 -40.07 47.55 10.60
C LEU A 62 -38.58 47.90 10.41
N ALA A 63 -37.75 46.91 10.04
CA ALA A 63 -37.21 46.77 8.67
C ALA A 63 -35.97 45.85 8.61
N PHE A 64 -36.06 44.73 7.86
CA PHE A 64 -35.09 44.25 6.85
C PHE A 64 -35.41 42.80 6.46
N CYS A 65 -36.29 42.60 5.48
CA CYS A 65 -36.45 41.30 4.83
C CYS A 65 -35.46 41.20 3.65
N ALA A 66 -34.42 40.37 3.80
CA ALA A 66 -33.76 39.75 2.67
C ALA A 66 -34.36 38.35 2.44
N PRO A 67 -34.61 37.92 1.20
CA PRO A 67 -35.12 36.58 0.93
C PRO A 67 -33.99 35.55 1.10
N HIS A 68 -33.86 34.98 2.31
CA HIS A 68 -33.12 33.74 2.49
C HIS A 68 -33.90 32.60 1.83
N ALA A 69 -33.35 32.00 0.77
CA ALA A 69 -33.89 30.78 0.19
C ALA A 69 -33.85 29.68 1.27
N SER A 70 -35.01 29.09 1.56
CA SER A 70 -35.13 28.03 2.55
C SER A 70 -34.59 26.70 2.01
N ALA A 71 -34.41 25.72 2.89
CA ALA A 71 -34.10 24.34 2.47
C ALA A 71 -35.20 23.73 1.58
N ALA A 72 -36.44 24.24 1.63
CA ALA A 72 -37.51 23.82 0.72
C ALA A 72 -37.33 24.39 -0.69
N ASP A 73 -36.84 25.63 -0.81
CA ASP A 73 -36.62 26.29 -2.11
C ASP A 73 -35.47 25.63 -2.89
N LEU A 74 -34.35 25.33 -2.22
CA LEU A 74 -33.23 24.60 -2.84
C LEU A 74 -33.59 23.15 -3.16
N LYS A 75 -34.42 22.49 -2.35
CA LYS A 75 -34.99 21.19 -2.70
C LYS A 75 -35.90 21.29 -3.93
N ALA A 76 -36.77 22.30 -4.02
CA ALA A 76 -37.63 22.51 -5.18
C ALA A 76 -36.83 22.82 -6.46
N ILE A 77 -35.71 23.55 -6.37
CA ILE A 77 -34.79 23.78 -7.50
C ILE A 77 -34.14 22.46 -7.93
N ALA A 78 -33.65 21.64 -7.00
CA ALA A 78 -33.11 20.32 -7.31
C ALA A 78 -34.17 19.41 -7.96
N ASP A 79 -35.36 19.32 -7.38
CA ASP A 79 -36.49 18.54 -7.90
C ASP A 79 -36.97 19.04 -9.28
N ALA A 80 -36.85 20.34 -9.59
CA ALA A 80 -37.12 20.90 -10.92
C ALA A 80 -36.01 20.61 -11.95
N SER A 81 -34.76 20.44 -11.51
CA SER A 81 -33.64 20.02 -12.37
C SER A 81 -33.63 18.51 -12.66
N ASN A 82 -34.45 17.73 -11.94
CA ASN A 82 -34.60 16.29 -12.11
C ASN A 82 -35.58 15.93 -13.23
N ILE A 83 -35.34 14.77 -13.86
CA ILE A 83 -36.26 14.19 -14.83
C ILE A 83 -37.29 13.33 -14.08
N ALA A 84 -38.57 13.68 -14.23
CA ALA A 84 -39.66 12.87 -13.71
C ALA A 84 -39.62 11.48 -14.36
N PRO A 85 -39.59 10.39 -13.57
CA PRO A 85 -39.46 9.04 -14.12
C PRO A 85 -40.75 8.61 -14.83
N THR A 86 -40.64 7.80 -15.88
CA THR A 86 -41.82 7.35 -16.66
C THR A 86 -42.71 6.40 -15.89
N ARG A 87 -42.18 5.78 -14.83
CA ARG A 87 -42.88 4.91 -13.88
C ARG A 87 -42.23 4.95 -12.50
N PRO A 88 -42.99 4.70 -11.42
CA PRO A 88 -42.39 4.48 -10.10
C PRO A 88 -41.49 3.24 -10.09
N VAL A 89 -40.61 3.20 -9.08
CA VAL A 89 -39.86 2.02 -8.66
C VAL A 89 -40.84 0.94 -8.17
N ARG A 90 -40.52 -0.33 -8.45
CA ARG A 90 -41.20 -1.52 -7.92
C ARG A 90 -40.26 -2.24 -6.97
N ALA A 91 -40.78 -2.62 -5.80
CA ALA A 91 -40.00 -3.38 -4.82
C ALA A 91 -39.51 -4.72 -5.41
N GLY A 92 -38.21 -4.97 -5.33
CA GLY A 92 -37.57 -6.18 -5.83
C GLY A 92 -37.18 -6.15 -7.32
N GLU A 93 -37.33 -5.02 -8.03
CA GLU A 93 -36.74 -4.85 -9.36
C GLU A 93 -35.31 -4.31 -9.30
N ARG A 94 -34.53 -4.48 -10.37
CA ARG A 94 -33.15 -3.98 -10.45
C ARG A 94 -33.08 -2.58 -11.04
N LEU A 95 -32.02 -1.84 -10.71
CA LEU A 95 -31.75 -0.54 -11.31
C LEU A 95 -31.58 -0.64 -12.83
N SER A 96 -30.91 -1.70 -13.30
CA SER A 96 -30.82 -2.07 -14.72
C SER A 96 -32.20 -2.22 -15.38
N ASP A 97 -33.06 -3.09 -14.85
CA ASP A 97 -34.44 -3.31 -15.32
C ASP A 97 -35.28 -2.02 -15.33
N TRP A 98 -35.08 -1.15 -14.33
CA TRP A 98 -35.74 0.15 -14.23
C TRP A 98 -35.26 1.13 -15.31
N LEU A 99 -33.94 1.23 -15.51
CA LEU A 99 -33.31 2.08 -16.52
C LEU A 99 -33.71 1.67 -17.94
N ALA A 100 -33.71 0.37 -18.25
CA ALA A 100 -34.12 -0.16 -19.56
C ALA A 100 -35.58 0.18 -19.94
N GLN A 101 -36.41 0.54 -18.95
CA GLN A 101 -37.81 0.94 -19.14
C GLN A 101 -38.03 2.47 -19.08
N GLN A 102 -37.02 3.27 -18.77
CA GLN A 102 -37.12 4.72 -18.84
C GLN A 102 -36.98 5.21 -20.29
N ARG A 103 -37.80 6.19 -20.67
CA ARG A 103 -37.57 7.00 -21.88
C ARG A 103 -36.90 8.30 -21.48
N LEU A 104 -35.61 8.22 -21.18
CA LEU A 104 -34.80 9.38 -20.82
C LEU A 104 -34.70 10.35 -22.03
N PRO A 105 -34.90 11.67 -21.84
CA PRO A 105 -34.70 12.67 -22.88
C PRO A 105 -33.22 12.86 -23.20
N ALA A 106 -32.92 13.53 -24.33
CA ALA A 106 -31.55 13.72 -24.81
C ALA A 106 -30.67 14.61 -23.88
N ASP A 107 -31.27 15.37 -22.98
CA ASP A 107 -30.59 16.18 -21.96
C ASP A 107 -30.45 15.46 -20.60
N ALA A 108 -30.85 14.18 -20.49
CA ALA A 108 -30.63 13.37 -19.32
C ALA A 108 -29.14 13.14 -19.04
N TYR A 109 -28.79 13.07 -17.75
CA TYR A 109 -27.41 12.88 -17.33
C TYR A 109 -27.24 11.65 -16.43
N PRO A 110 -27.08 10.44 -17.01
CA PRO A 110 -26.89 9.21 -16.25
C PRO A 110 -25.74 9.26 -15.25
N GLN A 111 -24.61 9.92 -15.55
CA GLN A 111 -23.52 10.09 -14.58
C GLN A 111 -23.97 10.82 -13.30
N GLY A 112 -24.96 11.71 -13.39
CA GLY A 112 -25.53 12.37 -12.21
C GLY A 112 -26.57 11.53 -11.44
N LEU A 113 -26.83 10.28 -11.85
CA LEU A 113 -27.88 9.43 -11.27
C LEU A 113 -27.70 9.30 -9.75
N SER A 114 -28.82 9.33 -9.05
CA SER A 114 -28.90 9.21 -7.60
C SER A 114 -29.89 8.11 -7.25
N TRP A 115 -29.36 6.96 -6.84
CA TRP A 115 -30.12 5.97 -6.08
C TRP A 115 -30.25 6.51 -4.66
N GLN A 116 -31.47 6.75 -4.20
CA GLN A 116 -31.76 7.27 -2.87
C GLN A 116 -32.34 6.15 -2.02
N ALA A 117 -31.64 5.80 -0.93
CA ALA A 117 -32.07 4.85 0.08
C ALA A 117 -32.36 5.60 1.40
N PRO A 118 -33.60 5.60 1.91
CA PRO A 118 -33.96 6.35 3.13
C PRO A 118 -33.16 5.93 4.38
N SER A 119 -32.65 4.70 4.42
CA SER A 119 -31.73 4.20 5.46
C SER A 119 -30.43 5.02 5.56
N GLU A 120 -29.91 5.55 4.45
CA GLU A 120 -28.69 6.39 4.45
C GLU A 120 -28.92 7.82 4.91
N GLU A 121 -30.18 8.27 5.05
CA GLU A 121 -30.46 9.61 5.56
C GLU A 121 -29.92 9.80 6.99
N ALA A 122 -29.90 8.75 7.81
CA ALA A 122 -29.31 8.80 9.16
C ALA A 122 -27.79 9.02 9.11
N THR A 123 -27.07 8.26 8.28
CA THR A 123 -25.62 8.39 8.06
C THR A 123 -25.26 9.79 7.55
N GLN A 124 -26.01 10.28 6.56
CA GLN A 124 -25.79 11.58 5.93
C GLN A 124 -26.17 12.75 6.85
N ALA A 125 -27.23 12.61 7.66
CA ALA A 125 -27.58 13.59 8.69
C ALA A 125 -26.52 13.66 9.79
N ALA A 126 -25.93 12.53 10.19
CA ALA A 126 -24.81 12.51 11.13
C ALA A 126 -23.55 13.19 10.55
N LEU A 127 -23.21 12.92 9.29
CA LEU A 127 -22.13 13.61 8.56
C LEU A 127 -22.37 15.12 8.48
N LYS A 128 -23.55 15.56 8.04
CA LYS A 128 -23.96 16.98 7.98
C LYS A 128 -23.92 17.65 9.34
N SER A 129 -24.39 16.97 10.39
CA SER A 129 -24.38 17.48 11.77
C SER A 129 -22.95 17.66 12.27
N THR A 130 -22.08 16.64 12.07
CA THR A 130 -20.66 16.68 12.44
C THR A 130 -19.93 17.82 11.73
N LEU A 131 -20.14 17.98 10.42
CA LEU A 131 -19.55 19.05 9.62
C LEU A 131 -19.96 20.44 10.13
N ARG A 132 -21.23 20.64 10.52
CA ARG A 132 -21.71 21.90 11.11
C ARG A 132 -21.24 22.12 12.56
N MET A 133 -21.15 21.07 13.36
CA MET A 133 -20.60 21.13 14.72
C MET A 133 -19.11 21.46 14.73
N HIS A 134 -18.34 20.99 13.74
CA HIS A 134 -16.95 21.40 13.54
C HIS A 134 -16.85 22.90 13.24
N LEU A 135 -17.68 23.41 12.32
CA LEU A 135 -17.72 24.84 11.96
C LEU A 135 -18.07 25.78 13.12
N LEU A 136 -18.98 25.33 13.99
CA LEU A 136 -19.50 26.06 15.15
C LEU A 136 -18.73 25.74 16.46
N GLY A 137 -17.68 24.93 16.40
CA GLY A 137 -16.84 24.58 17.54
C GLY A 137 -16.04 25.76 18.11
N SER A 138 -15.46 25.56 19.29
CA SER A 138 -14.65 26.58 19.99
C SER A 138 -13.52 27.12 19.11
N GLU A 139 -13.24 28.42 19.22
CA GLU A 139 -12.33 29.19 18.35
C GLU A 139 -10.91 28.62 18.21
N PHE A 140 -10.48 27.78 19.16
CA PHE A 140 -9.19 27.10 19.12
C PHE A 140 -9.07 26.03 18.01
N ALA A 141 -10.18 25.55 17.45
CA ALA A 141 -10.18 24.47 16.44
C ALA A 141 -9.98 24.96 14.99
N TYR A 142 -10.43 26.19 14.67
CA TYR A 142 -10.38 26.73 13.31
C TYR A 142 -9.88 28.17 13.31
N LYS A 143 -8.84 28.44 12.51
CA LYS A 143 -8.32 29.80 12.28
C LYS A 143 -9.08 30.56 11.19
N ALA A 144 -10.07 29.92 10.56
CA ALA A 144 -10.89 30.52 9.51
C ALA A 144 -11.81 31.61 10.08
N PRO A 145 -12.03 32.73 9.34
CA PRO A 145 -12.87 33.84 9.77
C PRO A 145 -14.26 33.39 10.23
N VAL A 146 -14.76 33.97 11.33
CA VAL A 146 -16.05 33.62 11.94
C VAL A 146 -17.18 33.72 10.91
N GLU A 147 -17.21 34.81 10.14
CA GLU A 147 -18.19 35.07 9.07
C GLU A 147 -18.15 34.01 7.96
N ALA A 148 -16.96 33.51 7.61
CA ALA A 148 -16.80 32.47 6.59
C ALA A 148 -17.29 31.11 7.12
N ARG A 149 -17.02 30.80 8.39
CA ARG A 149 -17.56 29.60 9.07
C ARG A 149 -19.07 29.65 9.26
N GLN A 150 -19.63 30.83 9.53
CA GLN A 150 -21.07 31.07 9.61
C GLN A 150 -21.75 30.87 8.25
N ARG A 151 -21.31 31.60 7.20
CA ARG A 151 -21.83 31.43 5.83
C ARG A 151 -21.75 29.98 5.34
N MET A 152 -20.64 29.31 5.60
CA MET A 152 -20.46 27.88 5.30
C MET A 152 -21.45 26.98 6.07
N SER A 153 -21.64 27.21 7.38
CA SER A 153 -22.55 26.42 8.23
C SER A 153 -24.03 26.66 7.92
N GLU A 154 -24.36 27.87 7.44
CA GLU A 154 -25.69 28.25 6.95
C GLU A 154 -25.98 27.62 5.59
N TRP A 155 -25.06 27.68 4.63
CA TRP A 155 -25.21 27.00 3.34
C TRP A 155 -25.30 25.47 3.50
N ILE A 156 -24.44 24.86 4.31
CA ILE A 156 -24.55 23.42 4.62
C ILE A 156 -25.87 23.10 5.35
N ALA A 157 -26.47 24.07 6.08
CA ALA A 157 -27.80 23.87 6.65
C ALA A 157 -28.90 23.75 5.59
N THR A 158 -28.82 24.48 4.47
CA THR A 158 -29.84 24.44 3.41
C THR A 158 -29.70 23.24 2.47
N LEU A 159 -28.49 22.71 2.28
CA LEU A 159 -28.23 21.49 1.49
C LEU A 159 -29.02 20.27 2.03
N PRO A 160 -29.78 19.53 1.19
CA PRO A 160 -30.58 18.41 1.65
C PRO A 160 -29.76 17.24 2.23
N VAL A 161 -30.42 16.44 3.05
CA VAL A 161 -30.05 15.03 3.27
C VAL A 161 -30.80 14.25 2.17
N THR A 162 -30.09 13.44 1.38
CA THR A 162 -30.62 12.92 0.10
C THR A 162 -30.85 11.42 0.08
N GLY A 163 -30.23 10.68 1.00
CA GLY A 163 -30.13 9.21 0.94
C GLY A 163 -29.29 8.71 -0.24
N ARG A 164 -28.58 9.59 -0.97
CA ARG A 164 -27.84 9.22 -2.19
C ARG A 164 -26.75 8.19 -1.92
N VAL A 165 -26.81 7.10 -2.67
CA VAL A 165 -25.75 6.12 -2.86
C VAL A 165 -25.19 6.28 -4.29
N PRO A 166 -23.89 6.54 -4.46
CA PRO A 166 -23.23 6.53 -5.76
C PRO A 166 -23.38 5.18 -6.48
N VAL A 167 -23.52 5.20 -7.80
CA VAL A 167 -23.53 4.01 -8.66
C VAL A 167 -22.39 4.19 -9.68
N SER A 168 -21.33 3.38 -9.56
CA SER A 168 -20.05 3.64 -10.24
C SER A 168 -20.13 3.72 -11.77
N VAL A 169 -21.03 2.95 -12.38
CA VAL A 169 -21.33 3.00 -13.81
C VAL A 169 -22.86 2.89 -13.98
N PRO A 170 -23.58 4.03 -14.08
CA PRO A 170 -25.04 4.07 -14.15
C PRO A 170 -25.58 3.80 -15.57
N ASP A 171 -25.09 2.75 -16.23
CA ASP A 171 -25.55 2.26 -17.53
C ASP A 171 -26.30 0.93 -17.37
N GLY A 172 -27.54 0.84 -17.87
CA GLY A 172 -28.39 -0.32 -17.66
C GLY A 172 -27.79 -1.64 -18.18
N ARG A 173 -27.11 -1.63 -19.32
CA ARG A 173 -26.51 -2.84 -19.93
C ARG A 173 -25.23 -3.27 -19.22
N PHE A 174 -24.43 -2.31 -18.75
CA PHE A 174 -23.31 -2.62 -17.87
C PHE A 174 -23.81 -3.31 -16.58
N LEU A 175 -24.83 -2.72 -15.95
CA LEU A 175 -25.45 -3.23 -14.72
C LEU A 175 -26.10 -4.62 -14.90
N GLU A 176 -26.80 -4.88 -16.03
CA GLU A 176 -27.29 -6.21 -16.42
C GLU A 176 -26.17 -7.29 -16.33
N THR A 177 -24.95 -6.95 -16.76
CA THR A 177 -23.79 -7.87 -16.71
C THR A 177 -23.05 -7.89 -15.37
N LYS A 178 -23.43 -7.04 -14.41
CA LYS A 178 -22.70 -6.79 -13.14
C LYS A 178 -23.65 -6.70 -11.94
N ARG A 179 -24.35 -7.79 -11.62
CA ARG A 179 -25.30 -7.86 -10.48
C ARG A 179 -24.77 -7.29 -9.15
N GLN A 180 -23.50 -7.52 -8.81
CA GLN A 180 -22.85 -6.98 -7.61
C GLN A 180 -22.74 -5.43 -7.58
N GLN A 181 -22.94 -4.76 -8.71
CA GLN A 181 -22.91 -3.30 -8.85
C GLN A 181 -24.29 -2.73 -9.24
N ASP A 182 -25.30 -3.59 -9.41
CA ASP A 182 -26.67 -3.29 -9.83
C ASP A 182 -27.65 -3.42 -8.64
N PRO A 183 -28.10 -2.30 -8.06
CA PRO A 183 -28.99 -2.29 -6.90
C PRO A 183 -30.30 -3.04 -7.12
N LEU A 184 -30.73 -3.79 -6.10
CA LEU A 184 -32.12 -4.18 -5.95
C LEU A 184 -32.88 -3.03 -5.25
N LEU A 185 -33.98 -2.57 -5.84
CA LEU A 185 -34.71 -1.42 -5.35
C LEU A 185 -35.81 -1.85 -4.36
N ALA A 186 -35.81 -1.29 -3.16
CA ALA A 186 -36.87 -1.50 -2.17
C ALA A 186 -38.10 -0.61 -2.45
N ALA A 187 -39.20 -0.82 -1.72
CA ALA A 187 -40.46 -0.11 -1.93
C ALA A 187 -40.39 1.41 -1.65
N ASP A 188 -39.43 1.82 -0.82
CA ASP A 188 -39.17 3.18 -0.35
C ASP A 188 -37.96 3.82 -1.06
N HIS A 189 -37.14 3.04 -1.77
CA HIS A 189 -36.04 3.53 -2.59
C HIS A 189 -36.55 4.41 -3.74
N ARG A 190 -35.78 5.43 -4.09
CA ARG A 190 -36.03 6.28 -5.26
C ARG A 190 -34.83 6.23 -6.20
N VAL A 191 -35.09 6.45 -7.49
CA VAL A 191 -34.05 6.66 -8.49
C VAL A 191 -34.33 8.00 -9.16
N VAL A 192 -33.33 8.87 -9.12
CA VAL A 192 -33.40 10.23 -9.64
C VAL A 192 -32.35 10.38 -10.74
N VAL A 193 -32.78 10.81 -11.93
CA VAL A 193 -31.88 11.14 -13.04
C VAL A 193 -31.95 12.65 -13.27
N PRO A 194 -30.86 13.40 -13.05
CA PRO A 194 -30.84 14.83 -13.30
C PRO A 194 -30.75 15.13 -14.80
N ARG A 195 -31.15 16.34 -15.18
CA ARG A 195 -30.73 16.95 -16.46
C ARG A 195 -29.24 17.28 -16.39
N ARG A 196 -28.57 17.32 -17.55
CA ARG A 196 -27.14 17.66 -17.64
C ARG A 196 -26.91 19.13 -17.33
N PRO A 197 -26.16 19.49 -16.27
CA PRO A 197 -25.79 20.88 -16.00
C PRO A 197 -24.87 21.42 -17.10
N THR A 198 -24.85 22.74 -17.23
CA THR A 198 -23.98 23.50 -18.14
C THR A 198 -22.85 24.23 -17.40
N THR A 199 -22.79 24.11 -16.07
CA THR A 199 -21.86 24.82 -15.20
C THR A 199 -21.04 23.90 -14.28
N VAL A 200 -20.02 24.46 -13.63
CA VAL A 200 -19.23 23.88 -12.52
C VAL A 200 -19.32 24.85 -11.35
N THR A 201 -19.51 24.35 -10.13
CA THR A 201 -19.64 25.20 -8.93
C THR A 201 -18.40 25.13 -8.05
N VAL A 202 -17.71 26.26 -7.92
CA VAL A 202 -16.59 26.44 -6.99
C VAL A 202 -17.10 27.01 -5.67
N VAL A 203 -16.89 26.27 -4.60
CA VAL A 203 -17.04 26.71 -3.22
C VAL A 203 -15.72 27.36 -2.80
N THR A 204 -15.73 28.67 -2.53
CA THR A 204 -14.50 29.42 -2.24
C THR A 204 -14.21 29.48 -0.73
N GLY A 205 -12.95 29.74 -0.37
CA GLY A 205 -12.49 29.77 1.02
C GLY A 205 -13.14 30.80 1.95
N ASP A 206 -14.00 31.70 1.46
CA ASP A 206 -14.77 32.64 2.30
C ASP A 206 -16.23 32.17 2.55
N GLY A 207 -16.65 31.05 1.96
CA GLY A 207 -18.02 30.54 2.05
C GLY A 207 -18.97 31.01 0.94
N SER A 208 -18.48 31.76 -0.06
CA SER A 208 -19.23 32.06 -1.28
C SER A 208 -19.24 30.90 -2.29
N LEU A 209 -20.32 30.83 -3.08
CA LEU A 209 -20.44 29.96 -4.25
C LEU A 209 -20.18 30.78 -5.52
N CYS A 210 -19.38 30.23 -6.42
CA CYS A 210 -19.10 30.79 -7.73
C CYS A 210 -19.44 29.74 -8.80
N VAL A 211 -20.39 30.08 -9.66
CA VAL A 211 -20.89 29.20 -10.72
C VAL A 211 -20.27 29.65 -12.05
N VAL A 212 -19.58 28.73 -12.74
CA VAL A 212 -18.82 29.02 -13.97
C VAL A 212 -19.33 28.12 -15.11
N PRO A 213 -19.56 28.64 -16.33
CA PRO A 213 -19.89 27.80 -17.49
C PRO A 213 -18.83 26.71 -17.72
N HIS A 214 -19.26 25.47 -17.89
CA HIS A 214 -18.38 24.34 -18.16
C HIS A 214 -17.83 24.40 -19.59
N ALA A 215 -16.51 24.26 -19.74
CA ALA A 215 -15.87 23.99 -21.03
C ALA A 215 -14.87 22.82 -20.92
N ALA A 216 -14.83 21.98 -21.95
CA ALA A 216 -13.88 20.86 -22.03
C ALA A 216 -12.44 21.37 -22.16
N GLY A 217 -11.49 20.60 -21.64
CA GLY A 217 -10.08 20.96 -21.53
C GLY A 217 -9.75 21.97 -20.41
N LEU A 218 -10.74 22.51 -19.69
CA LEU A 218 -10.50 23.32 -18.49
C LEU A 218 -10.28 22.44 -17.27
N THR A 219 -9.29 22.82 -16.45
CA THR A 219 -8.95 22.07 -15.25
C THR A 219 -9.55 22.69 -13.99
N ALA A 220 -9.60 21.95 -12.88
CA ALA A 220 -10.11 22.47 -11.60
C ALA A 220 -9.36 23.71 -11.11
N ARG A 221 -8.06 23.81 -11.40
CA ARG A 221 -7.26 25.03 -11.19
C ARG A 221 -7.82 26.24 -11.95
N ASP A 222 -8.32 26.05 -13.17
CA ASP A 222 -8.73 27.15 -14.04
C ASP A 222 -10.13 27.66 -13.68
N TYR A 223 -11.07 26.76 -13.33
CA TYR A 223 -12.32 27.12 -12.66
C TYR A 223 -12.08 27.84 -11.33
N ALA A 224 -11.19 27.31 -10.48
CA ALA A 224 -10.85 27.94 -9.21
C ALA A 224 -10.15 29.30 -9.37
N ASN A 225 -9.41 29.53 -10.46
CA ASN A 225 -8.83 30.82 -10.82
C ASN A 225 -9.88 31.83 -11.28
N ALA A 226 -10.85 31.42 -12.11
CA ALA A 226 -11.96 32.28 -12.54
C ALA A 226 -12.82 32.76 -11.35
N CYS A 227 -12.89 31.96 -10.28
CA CYS A 227 -13.62 32.25 -9.05
C CYS A 227 -12.81 33.00 -7.96
N ARG A 228 -11.64 33.57 -8.28
CA ARG A 228 -10.84 34.30 -7.29
C ARG A 228 -11.43 35.68 -6.99
N THR A 229 -11.72 35.93 -5.71
CA THR A 229 -12.18 37.23 -5.21
C THR A 229 -11.19 38.35 -5.58
N PRO A 230 -11.63 39.45 -6.24
CA PRO A 230 -10.76 40.58 -6.54
C PRO A 230 -10.05 41.12 -5.30
N GLY A 231 -8.74 41.35 -5.41
CA GLY A 231 -7.87 41.76 -4.30
C GLY A 231 -7.24 40.61 -3.50
N VAL A 232 -7.75 39.38 -3.58
CA VAL A 232 -7.18 38.22 -2.87
C VAL A 232 -6.01 37.61 -3.64
N THR A 233 -4.80 38.10 -3.36
CA THR A 233 -3.55 37.63 -3.99
C THR A 233 -3.12 36.22 -3.56
N ALA A 234 -3.63 35.71 -2.44
CA ALA A 234 -3.31 34.38 -1.91
C ALA A 234 -3.57 33.27 -2.94
N GLN A 235 -2.58 32.40 -3.13
CA GLN A 235 -2.66 31.24 -4.03
C GLN A 235 -3.53 30.14 -3.44
N ILE A 236 -4.14 29.30 -4.28
CA ILE A 236 -4.79 28.06 -3.88
C ILE A 236 -3.73 26.95 -3.97
N ASP A 237 -3.58 26.14 -2.92
CA ASP A 237 -2.59 25.05 -2.89
C ASP A 237 -3.17 23.72 -3.35
N ARG A 238 -4.42 23.42 -3.01
CA ARG A 238 -5.11 22.18 -3.37
C ARG A 238 -6.56 22.48 -3.69
N VAL A 239 -7.10 21.72 -4.64
CA VAL A 239 -8.54 21.63 -4.91
C VAL A 239 -9.03 20.24 -4.54
N TRP A 240 -10.27 20.16 -4.08
CA TRP A 240 -11.01 18.91 -3.86
C TRP A 240 -12.24 18.94 -4.75
N ILE A 241 -12.55 17.83 -5.42
CA ILE A 241 -13.61 17.72 -6.42
C ILE A 241 -14.55 16.60 -5.99
N ALA A 242 -15.86 16.87 -6.03
CA ALA A 242 -16.89 15.83 -6.07
C ALA A 242 -17.47 15.84 -7.49
N GLN A 243 -17.17 14.79 -8.25
CA GLN A 243 -17.67 14.59 -9.60
C GLN A 243 -19.17 14.22 -9.56
N PRO A 244 -19.92 14.42 -10.65
CA PRO A 244 -21.36 14.13 -10.72
C PRO A 244 -21.76 12.71 -10.31
N ASP A 245 -20.91 11.71 -10.60
CA ASP A 245 -21.07 10.29 -10.22
C ASP A 245 -20.88 10.02 -8.72
N GLY A 246 -20.37 10.99 -7.96
CA GLY A 246 -20.03 10.86 -6.55
C GLY A 246 -18.56 10.49 -6.29
N LYS A 247 -17.72 10.36 -7.32
CA LYS A 247 -16.28 10.16 -7.18
C LYS A 247 -15.63 11.41 -6.58
N VAL A 248 -14.80 11.21 -5.55
CA VAL A 248 -14.08 12.28 -4.87
C VAL A 248 -12.60 12.25 -5.26
N GLU A 249 -12.09 13.40 -5.69
CA GLU A 249 -10.72 13.57 -6.17
C GLU A 249 -10.06 14.78 -5.49
N SER A 250 -8.73 14.82 -5.41
CA SER A 250 -8.02 16.02 -4.92
C SER A 250 -6.64 16.17 -5.54
N PHE A 251 -6.30 17.39 -5.94
CA PHE A 251 -5.10 17.70 -6.72
C PHE A 251 -4.38 18.93 -6.17
N GLY A 252 -3.07 18.84 -6.01
CA GLY A 252 -2.22 20.01 -5.77
C GLY A 252 -2.15 20.90 -7.01
N VAL A 253 -2.37 22.21 -6.84
CA VAL A 253 -2.49 23.17 -7.97
C VAL A 253 -1.51 24.34 -7.90
N ALA A 254 -0.75 24.48 -6.82
CA ALA A 254 0.31 25.49 -6.71
C ALA A 254 1.64 24.98 -7.26
N GLY A 255 2.57 25.90 -7.56
CA GLY A 255 3.86 25.56 -8.15
C GLY A 255 4.73 24.57 -7.34
N TRP A 256 4.53 24.45 -6.02
CA TRP A 256 5.30 23.52 -5.19
C TRP A 256 4.70 22.11 -5.14
N ASN A 257 3.39 21.95 -5.43
CA ASN A 257 2.68 20.68 -5.28
C ASN A 257 1.83 20.26 -6.50
N ALA A 258 1.99 20.93 -7.65
CA ALA A 258 1.29 20.65 -8.90
C ALA A 258 1.19 19.14 -9.23
N GLN A 259 -0.01 18.67 -9.54
CA GLN A 259 -0.28 17.28 -9.95
C GLN A 259 -1.02 17.25 -11.29
N ALA A 260 -0.86 16.17 -12.05
CA ALA A 260 -1.77 15.92 -13.16
C ALA A 260 -3.19 15.75 -12.59
N GLN A 261 -4.20 16.24 -13.31
CA GLN A 261 -5.59 16.29 -12.83
C GLN A 261 -6.56 15.95 -13.97
N GLY A 262 -7.68 15.33 -13.64
CA GLY A 262 -8.79 15.13 -14.57
C GLY A 262 -9.54 16.43 -14.87
N GLU A 263 -10.40 16.38 -15.89
CA GLU A 263 -11.36 17.46 -16.17
C GLU A 263 -12.55 17.34 -15.20
N PRO A 264 -12.98 18.44 -14.52
CA PRO A 264 -14.22 18.47 -13.77
C PRO A 264 -15.42 18.36 -14.72
N ALA A 265 -16.25 17.34 -14.55
CA ALA A 265 -17.42 17.15 -15.40
C ALA A 265 -18.52 18.22 -15.13
N PRO A 266 -19.49 18.41 -16.04
CA PRO A 266 -20.57 19.37 -15.82
C PRO A 266 -21.40 19.02 -14.58
N GLY A 267 -21.55 19.98 -13.67
CA GLY A 267 -22.14 19.76 -12.34
C GLY A 267 -21.14 19.28 -11.28
N ALA A 268 -19.83 19.29 -11.53
CA ALA A 268 -18.85 19.03 -10.47
C ALA A 268 -18.88 20.13 -9.39
N TRP A 269 -18.73 19.71 -8.13
CA TRP A 269 -18.45 20.62 -7.00
C TRP A 269 -16.95 20.70 -6.79
N ILE A 270 -16.39 21.91 -6.66
CA ILE A 270 -14.97 22.14 -6.38
C ILE A 270 -14.83 22.95 -5.09
N TRP A 271 -14.17 22.39 -4.08
CA TRP A 271 -13.72 23.14 -2.90
C TRP A 271 -12.28 23.64 -3.12
N ALA A 272 -12.10 24.96 -3.07
CA ALA A 272 -10.84 25.63 -3.43
C ALA A 272 -10.43 26.73 -2.42
N PRO A 273 -10.00 26.36 -1.21
CA PRO A 273 -9.55 27.33 -0.20
C PRO A 273 -8.18 27.92 -0.56
N THR A 274 -8.01 29.23 -0.29
CA THR A 274 -6.74 29.92 -0.45
C THR A 274 -5.75 29.55 0.67
N ARG A 275 -4.45 29.57 0.38
CA ARG A 275 -3.37 29.33 1.35
C ARG A 275 -3.48 30.30 2.52
N GLY A 276 -3.47 29.77 3.74
CA GLY A 276 -3.54 30.57 4.96
C GLY A 276 -4.95 31.03 5.36
N SER A 277 -6.00 30.61 4.65
CA SER A 277 -7.41 30.89 4.98
C SER A 277 -7.91 30.33 6.32
N GLY A 278 -7.10 29.50 7.00
CA GLY A 278 -7.34 29.05 8.37
C GLY A 278 -8.29 27.86 8.53
N TRP A 279 -8.75 27.27 7.43
CA TRP A 279 -9.44 25.98 7.43
C TRP A 279 -8.51 24.85 7.90
N ASP A 280 -9.08 23.88 8.61
CA ASP A 280 -8.37 22.67 9.05
C ASP A 280 -8.24 21.64 7.92
N ASP A 281 -7.16 20.84 7.95
CA ASP A 281 -6.87 19.81 6.94
C ASP A 281 -7.94 18.69 6.91
N GLY A 282 -8.61 18.41 8.05
CA GLY A 282 -9.68 17.42 8.15
C GLY A 282 -11.03 17.92 7.63
N PHE A 283 -11.26 19.24 7.54
CA PHE A 283 -12.53 19.80 7.06
C PHE A 283 -12.75 19.55 5.56
N ALA A 284 -11.70 19.69 4.75
CA ALA A 284 -11.82 19.59 3.30
C ALA A 284 -12.28 18.19 2.80
N PRO A 285 -11.74 17.07 3.31
CA PRO A 285 -12.30 15.73 3.05
C PRO A 285 -13.74 15.56 3.52
N SER A 286 -14.10 16.05 4.72
CA SER A 286 -15.47 15.92 5.24
C SER A 286 -16.48 16.71 4.42
N LEU A 287 -16.13 17.92 3.97
CA LEU A 287 -16.98 18.74 3.11
C LEU A 287 -17.17 18.06 1.74
N ILE A 288 -16.11 17.64 1.06
CA ILE A 288 -16.22 17.13 -0.30
C ILE A 288 -16.93 15.76 -0.35
N ASN A 289 -16.74 14.90 0.67
CA ASN A 289 -17.50 13.67 0.83
C ASN A 289 -19.00 13.94 1.09
N PHE A 290 -19.35 15.00 1.83
CA PHE A 290 -20.74 15.42 1.96
C PHE A 290 -21.30 15.94 0.63
N LEU A 291 -20.55 16.73 -0.14
CA LEU A 291 -20.99 17.24 -1.45
C LEU A 291 -21.23 16.13 -2.49
N ALA A 292 -20.47 15.03 -2.46
CA ALA A 292 -20.73 13.86 -3.29
C ALA A 292 -22.15 13.26 -3.10
N THR A 293 -22.73 13.39 -1.90
CA THR A 293 -24.12 12.95 -1.62
C THR A 293 -25.19 13.84 -2.25
N GLN A 294 -24.84 15.06 -2.68
CA GLN A 294 -25.83 16.06 -3.13
C GLN A 294 -26.30 15.85 -4.58
N GLY A 295 -25.54 15.08 -5.38
CA GLY A 295 -25.72 15.01 -6.82
C GLY A 295 -24.93 16.10 -7.56
N PRO A 296 -25.14 16.25 -8.88
CA PRO A 296 -24.51 17.33 -9.65
C PRO A 296 -24.92 18.70 -9.09
N ALA A 297 -23.99 19.65 -9.07
CA ALA A 297 -24.28 21.04 -8.77
C ALA A 297 -25.33 21.59 -9.77
N PRO A 298 -26.44 22.17 -9.30
CA PRO A 298 -27.48 22.68 -10.19
C PRO A 298 -27.02 23.97 -10.88
N ASP A 299 -27.35 24.12 -12.17
CA ASP A 299 -27.24 25.40 -12.86
C ASP A 299 -28.14 26.42 -12.14
N GLN A 300 -27.53 27.40 -11.47
CA GLN A 300 -28.32 28.43 -10.79
C GLN A 300 -28.95 29.37 -11.81
N ASN A 301 -30.28 29.44 -11.80
CA ASN A 301 -31.05 30.38 -12.61
C ASN A 301 -30.53 31.81 -12.40
N ALA A 302 -30.19 32.50 -13.50
CA ALA A 302 -29.74 33.89 -13.52
C ALA A 302 -30.84 34.93 -13.13
N SER A 303 -31.86 34.50 -12.40
CA SER A 303 -33.04 35.27 -11.98
C SER A 303 -33.24 35.32 -10.46
N LEU A 304 -32.43 34.61 -9.66
CA LEU A 304 -32.26 34.96 -8.25
C LEU A 304 -31.37 36.20 -8.17
N PRO A 305 -31.87 37.36 -7.67
CA PRO A 305 -31.08 38.58 -7.68
C PRO A 305 -29.90 38.47 -6.74
N MET A 306 -28.69 38.77 -7.23
CA MET A 306 -27.53 38.93 -6.36
C MET A 306 -27.84 39.98 -5.29
N ALA A 307 -27.90 39.56 -4.02
CA ALA A 307 -27.97 40.48 -2.90
C ALA A 307 -26.72 41.37 -2.94
N ARG A 308 -26.88 42.62 -3.39
CA ARG A 308 -25.80 43.57 -3.62
C ARG A 308 -25.25 44.06 -2.28
N MET A 309 -24.45 43.20 -1.64
CA MET A 309 -23.88 43.46 -0.32
C MET A 309 -23.03 44.74 -0.33
N VAL A 310 -23.08 45.45 0.79
CA VAL A 310 -22.69 46.86 0.89
C VAL A 310 -21.20 47.03 0.63
N ALA A 311 -20.85 47.98 -0.23
CA ALA A 311 -19.46 48.40 -0.41
C ALA A 311 -18.95 49.11 0.86
N ALA A 312 -17.82 48.68 1.39
CA ALA A 312 -17.18 49.34 2.53
C ALA A 312 -16.76 50.79 2.18
N PRO A 313 -16.68 51.71 3.16
CA PRO A 313 -16.41 53.11 2.88
C PRO A 313 -15.01 53.33 2.27
N VAL A 314 -14.96 53.98 1.10
CA VAL A 314 -13.69 54.41 0.49
C VAL A 314 -13.14 55.60 1.28
N GLY A 315 -12.13 55.36 2.11
CA GLY A 315 -11.35 56.42 2.73
C GLY A 315 -10.58 57.22 1.69
N SER A 316 -10.94 58.50 1.53
CA SER A 316 -10.31 59.38 0.54
C SER A 316 -8.92 59.86 1.00
N ASN A 317 -7.89 59.57 0.21
CA ASN A 317 -6.72 60.45 0.09
C ASN A 317 -6.09 60.29 -1.29
N GLY A 318 -5.74 61.41 -1.93
CA GLY A 318 -5.35 61.45 -3.34
C GLY A 318 -3.85 61.38 -3.57
N GLY A 319 -3.44 60.63 -4.61
CA GLY A 319 -2.09 60.66 -5.18
C GLY A 319 -2.18 60.77 -6.70
N LYS A 320 -1.64 61.85 -7.27
CA LYS A 320 -1.58 62.06 -8.72
C LYS A 320 -0.50 61.15 -9.33
N TYR A 321 -0.67 60.72 -10.58
CA TYR A 321 0.18 61.13 -11.72
C TYR A 321 -0.44 60.63 -13.05
N SER A 322 0.02 61.15 -14.19
CA SER A 322 -0.60 61.02 -15.51
C SER A 322 0.39 60.48 -16.56
N PHE A 323 -0.05 60.46 -17.83
CA PHE A 323 0.56 59.96 -19.09
C PHE A 323 0.20 58.49 -19.39
N GLY A 324 -0.37 58.10 -20.54
CA GLY A 324 -0.61 58.82 -21.81
C GLY A 324 0.52 58.57 -22.82
N GLY A 325 0.28 58.14 -24.06
CA GLY A 325 -0.96 57.75 -24.76
C GLY A 325 -0.71 57.63 -26.27
N SER A 326 -1.63 57.07 -27.08
CA SER A 326 -1.63 57.28 -28.55
C SER A 326 -2.94 56.91 -29.24
N SER A 327 -3.37 57.79 -30.13
CA SER A 327 -4.27 57.60 -31.29
C SER A 327 -3.52 56.88 -32.45
N ASN A 328 -3.98 56.62 -33.69
CA ASN A 328 -5.17 56.91 -34.53
C ASN A 328 -5.11 55.93 -35.77
N THR A 329 -6.06 55.68 -36.70
CA THR A 329 -7.48 56.03 -36.98
C THR A 329 -8.06 55.02 -37.99
N GLY A 330 -9.39 54.93 -38.16
CA GLY A 330 -10.07 54.36 -39.36
C GLY A 330 -11.31 53.50 -39.02
N SER A 331 -12.57 53.98 -39.17
CA SER A 331 -13.36 54.22 -40.39
C SER A 331 -13.90 52.95 -41.07
N THR A 332 -15.20 52.77 -41.37
CA THR A 332 -16.42 53.61 -41.13
C THR A 332 -17.69 52.79 -41.43
N GLY A 333 -18.78 53.03 -40.68
CA GLY A 333 -20.17 52.80 -41.14
C GLY A 333 -20.79 51.42 -40.87
N GLY A 334 -22.08 51.41 -40.50
CA GLY A 334 -22.90 50.20 -40.31
C GLY A 334 -23.78 50.25 -39.05
N THR A 335 -25.07 50.56 -39.19
CA THR A 335 -26.02 50.68 -38.07
C THR A 335 -26.70 49.36 -37.73
N GLY A 336 -26.68 48.94 -36.46
CA GLY A 336 -27.48 47.82 -35.94
C GLY A 336 -27.51 47.82 -34.42
N SER A 337 -28.70 47.96 -33.83
CA SER A 337 -28.91 48.07 -32.37
C SER A 337 -29.54 46.79 -31.79
N THR A 338 -28.77 46.02 -31.02
CA THR A 338 -29.30 45.04 -30.05
C THR A 338 -28.47 45.03 -28.77
N ASN A 339 -29.12 44.87 -27.62
CA ASN A 339 -28.45 44.76 -26.32
C ASN A 339 -27.75 43.40 -26.18
N SER A 340 -26.42 43.38 -26.17
CA SER A 340 -25.65 42.20 -25.77
C SER A 340 -24.23 42.57 -25.32
N ASP A 341 -24.05 42.87 -24.03
CA ASP A 341 -22.84 42.42 -23.33
C ASP A 341 -22.94 42.45 -21.79
N MET A 342 -23.27 41.30 -21.20
CA MET A 342 -22.92 40.94 -19.81
C MET A 342 -22.29 39.53 -19.72
N GLY A 343 -22.07 38.86 -20.85
CA GLY A 343 -21.55 37.48 -20.91
C GLY A 343 -20.04 37.38 -21.21
N SER A 344 -19.48 38.34 -21.96
CA SER A 344 -18.10 38.25 -22.50
C SER A 344 -16.99 38.44 -21.43
N GLY A 345 -17.35 38.92 -20.23
CA GLY A 345 -16.38 39.25 -19.16
C GLY A 345 -15.78 38.06 -18.40
N LEU A 346 -16.38 36.87 -18.45
CA LEU A 346 -15.88 35.69 -17.73
C LEU A 346 -15.07 34.74 -18.63
N THR A 347 -15.52 34.50 -19.85
CA THR A 347 -14.84 33.60 -20.81
C THR A 347 -13.49 34.15 -21.29
N SER A 348 -13.32 35.47 -21.28
CA SER A 348 -12.05 36.15 -21.57
C SER A 348 -10.97 35.99 -20.48
N SER A 349 -11.31 35.39 -19.32
CA SER A 349 -10.35 35.15 -18.23
C SER A 349 -9.53 33.85 -18.35
N PHE A 350 -9.91 32.95 -19.26
CA PHE A 350 -9.23 31.67 -19.48
C PHE A 350 -7.92 31.81 -20.28
N SER A 351 -6.93 32.46 -19.67
CA SER A 351 -5.54 32.31 -20.11
C SER A 351 -5.16 30.82 -20.04
N GLN A 352 -4.68 30.25 -21.16
CA GLN A 352 -4.29 28.84 -21.24
C GLN A 352 -3.04 28.59 -20.40
N ASN A 353 -3.23 28.39 -19.10
CA ASN A 353 -2.19 27.97 -18.17
C ASN A 353 -1.59 26.64 -18.67
N PRO A 354 -0.25 26.47 -18.67
CA PRO A 354 0.35 25.19 -19.02
C PRO A 354 -0.22 24.07 -18.13
N PRO A 355 -0.42 22.85 -18.68
CA PRO A 355 -1.04 21.75 -17.96
C PRO A 355 -0.24 21.44 -16.69
N LEU A 356 -0.95 21.18 -15.59
CA LEU A 356 -0.28 20.66 -14.39
C LEU A 356 0.21 19.24 -14.65
N ARG A 357 1.35 18.91 -14.03
CA ARG A 357 2.06 17.65 -14.23
C ARG A 357 2.58 17.18 -12.88
N ASP A 358 2.54 15.87 -12.66
CA ASP A 358 3.17 15.26 -11.51
C ASP A 358 4.69 15.45 -11.54
N ARG A 359 5.32 15.47 -10.37
CA ARG A 359 6.79 15.44 -10.29
C ARG A 359 7.25 14.03 -10.63
N GLN A 360 7.82 13.87 -11.82
CA GLN A 360 8.51 12.65 -12.20
C GLN A 360 9.72 12.45 -11.27
N LEU A 361 9.75 11.32 -10.56
CA LEU A 361 10.90 10.91 -9.75
C LEU A 361 11.83 10.06 -10.61
N THR A 362 13.14 10.24 -10.45
CA THR A 362 14.17 9.56 -11.25
C THR A 362 15.39 9.23 -10.38
N GLY A 363 16.08 8.13 -10.69
CA GLY A 363 17.30 7.72 -9.97
C GLY A 363 18.56 8.49 -10.41
N ASN A 364 19.58 8.51 -9.55
CA ASN A 364 20.95 8.88 -9.92
C ASN A 364 21.79 7.64 -10.27
N ASP A 365 23.04 7.84 -10.70
CA ASP A 365 24.00 6.77 -11.07
C ASP A 365 24.25 5.74 -9.95
N TYR A 366 23.93 6.07 -8.70
CA TYR A 366 24.08 5.23 -7.51
C TYR A 366 22.75 4.62 -7.01
N GLY A 367 21.66 4.75 -7.76
CA GLY A 367 20.39 4.06 -7.55
C GLY A 367 19.31 4.86 -6.82
N GLY A 368 19.66 5.55 -5.73
CA GLY A 368 18.71 6.37 -4.97
C GLY A 368 18.19 7.58 -5.75
N ILE A 369 17.03 8.11 -5.39
CA ILE A 369 16.40 9.26 -6.07
C ILE A 369 17.32 10.49 -5.97
N GLY A 370 17.58 11.13 -7.10
CA GLY A 370 18.59 12.18 -7.19
C GLY A 370 18.75 12.83 -8.57
N LEU A 371 19.80 13.63 -8.72
CA LEU A 371 20.16 14.29 -9.98
C LEU A 371 20.92 13.30 -10.89
N LEU A 372 22.20 13.47 -11.15
CA LEU A 372 23.01 12.59 -11.99
C LEU A 372 23.93 11.71 -11.14
N GLN A 373 24.66 12.33 -10.22
CA GLN A 373 25.45 11.65 -9.18
C GLN A 373 25.06 12.06 -7.75
N ASN A 374 24.44 13.22 -7.58
CA ASN A 374 23.98 13.74 -6.28
C ASN A 374 22.64 13.12 -5.85
N PRO A 375 22.43 12.93 -4.53
CA PRO A 375 21.11 12.66 -3.97
C PRO A 375 20.22 13.92 -4.00
N THR A 376 18.91 13.72 -3.92
CA THR A 376 17.94 14.79 -3.60
C THR A 376 17.15 14.42 -2.35
N ALA A 377 16.46 15.38 -1.74
CA ALA A 377 15.57 15.13 -0.59
C ALA A 377 14.31 14.33 -0.95
N ARG A 378 14.07 14.10 -2.25
CA ARG A 378 12.85 13.47 -2.77
C ARG A 378 12.78 11.99 -2.41
N MET A 379 11.56 11.56 -2.09
CA MET A 379 11.18 10.18 -1.79
C MET A 379 10.08 9.72 -2.74
N SER A 380 10.06 8.42 -3.03
CA SER A 380 8.93 7.74 -3.65
C SER A 380 7.83 7.38 -2.63
N PRO A 381 6.64 6.95 -3.09
CA PRO A 381 5.64 6.31 -2.23
C PRO A 381 6.09 4.96 -1.66
N ALA A 382 5.53 4.58 -0.52
CA ALA A 382 5.82 3.29 0.13
C ALA A 382 5.47 2.08 -0.77
N GLY A 383 6.45 1.19 -0.94
CA GLY A 383 6.38 0.00 -1.78
C GLY A 383 7.09 0.13 -3.13
N ASP A 384 7.57 1.32 -3.51
CA ASP A 384 8.35 1.49 -4.73
C ASP A 384 9.65 0.68 -4.73
N PHE A 385 9.97 0.16 -5.92
CA PHE A 385 11.16 -0.60 -6.25
C PHE A 385 11.78 -0.04 -7.54
N SER A 386 13.11 0.01 -7.59
CA SER A 386 13.86 0.29 -8.82
C SER A 386 15.07 -0.64 -8.95
N LEU A 387 15.27 -1.18 -10.15
CA LEU A 387 16.47 -1.88 -10.58
C LEU A 387 17.13 -1.04 -11.68
N SER A 388 18.32 -0.50 -11.42
CA SER A 388 19.03 0.36 -12.38
C SER A 388 20.44 -0.09 -12.66
N TYR A 389 20.88 0.12 -13.90
CA TYR A 389 22.28 -0.06 -14.32
C TYR A 389 22.81 1.27 -14.88
N SER A 390 23.98 1.70 -14.40
CA SER A 390 24.67 2.91 -14.87
C SER A 390 26.10 2.61 -15.30
N ARG A 391 26.61 3.39 -16.26
CA ARG A 391 28.00 3.34 -16.74
C ARG A 391 28.56 4.76 -16.83
N THR A 392 29.43 5.10 -15.88
CA THR A 392 30.11 6.40 -15.78
C THR A 392 31.58 6.15 -15.47
N TYR A 393 32.42 6.11 -16.51
CA TYR A 393 33.80 5.62 -16.43
C TYR A 393 34.59 6.24 -15.26
N PRO A 394 35.32 5.45 -14.44
CA PRO A 394 35.61 4.01 -14.58
C PRO A 394 34.52 3.07 -14.03
N PHE A 395 33.43 3.59 -13.48
CA PHE A 395 32.42 2.81 -12.76
C PHE A 395 31.35 2.21 -13.67
N SER A 396 30.92 0.98 -13.34
CA SER A 396 29.58 0.48 -13.63
C SER A 396 28.88 0.19 -12.30
N ASN A 397 27.63 0.60 -12.13
CA ASN A 397 26.83 0.24 -10.96
C ASN A 397 25.61 -0.57 -11.39
N LEU A 398 25.25 -1.58 -10.60
CA LEU A 398 23.93 -2.21 -10.60
C LEU A 398 23.29 -1.94 -9.24
N ASN A 399 22.13 -1.28 -9.22
CA ASN A 399 21.48 -0.81 -8.01
C ASN A 399 20.09 -1.42 -7.86
N VAL A 400 19.70 -1.73 -6.62
CA VAL A 400 18.34 -2.13 -6.22
C VAL A 400 17.89 -1.16 -5.12
N THR A 401 16.95 -0.29 -5.45
CA THR A 401 16.38 0.71 -4.54
C THR A 401 15.01 0.26 -4.06
N LEU A 402 14.77 0.36 -2.76
CA LEU A 402 13.52 0.03 -2.07
C LEU A 402 13.04 1.24 -1.27
N GLN A 403 11.75 1.52 -1.34
CA GLN A 403 11.07 2.56 -0.54
C GLN A 403 10.11 1.89 0.47
N PRO A 404 10.60 1.25 1.56
CA PRO A 404 9.73 0.56 2.52
C PRO A 404 8.72 1.49 3.22
N LEU A 405 9.00 2.78 3.33
CA LEU A 405 8.12 3.80 3.89
C LEU A 405 8.28 5.11 3.10
N ASP A 406 7.23 5.95 3.07
CA ASP A 406 7.21 7.29 2.42
C ASP A 406 8.36 8.23 2.84
N TRP A 407 9.07 7.93 3.93
CA TRP A 407 10.18 8.73 4.45
C TRP A 407 11.52 8.00 4.44
N LEU A 408 11.58 6.71 4.11
CA LEU A 408 12.78 5.87 4.16
C LEU A 408 13.06 5.22 2.81
N GLU A 409 14.16 5.62 2.17
CA GLU A 409 14.72 5.00 0.96
C GLU A 409 15.98 4.21 1.36
N VAL A 410 16.09 2.98 0.85
CA VAL A 410 17.25 2.10 1.03
C VAL A 410 17.70 1.60 -0.35
N SER A 411 18.93 1.90 -0.73
CA SER A 411 19.53 1.45 -2.00
C SER A 411 20.68 0.48 -1.74
N TYR A 412 20.56 -0.75 -2.22
CA TYR A 412 21.71 -1.64 -2.39
C TYR A 412 22.38 -1.32 -3.71
N ARG A 413 23.71 -1.23 -3.73
CA ARG A 413 24.51 -1.01 -4.93
C ARG A 413 25.67 -2.00 -5.01
N TYR A 414 25.84 -2.55 -6.20
CA TYR A 414 27.00 -3.33 -6.61
C TYR A 414 27.81 -2.53 -7.63
N SER A 415 28.99 -2.06 -7.23
CA SER A 415 29.86 -1.22 -8.05
C SER A 415 31.03 -2.03 -8.63
N SER A 416 31.40 -1.72 -9.87
CA SER A 416 32.55 -2.31 -10.58
C SER A 416 33.49 -1.22 -11.06
N VAL A 417 34.75 -1.28 -10.63
CA VAL A 417 35.79 -0.31 -10.98
C VAL A 417 36.65 -0.88 -12.11
N SER A 418 36.55 -0.33 -13.33
CA SER A 418 37.26 -0.87 -14.49
C SER A 418 38.78 -0.74 -14.44
N GLU A 419 39.32 0.27 -13.74
CA GLU A 419 40.76 0.59 -13.70
C GLU A 419 41.54 -0.20 -12.64
N SER A 420 40.90 -1.11 -11.91
CA SER A 420 41.53 -1.84 -10.79
C SER A 420 41.08 -3.30 -10.76
N LYS A 421 41.89 -4.19 -10.20
CA LYS A 421 41.63 -5.64 -10.15
C LYS A 421 41.53 -6.13 -8.71
N TYR A 422 40.87 -7.27 -8.50
CA TYR A 422 40.85 -7.98 -7.22
C TYR A 422 42.22 -8.50 -6.76
N GLY A 423 43.20 -8.56 -7.67
CA GLY A 423 44.55 -9.05 -7.41
C GLY A 423 44.78 -10.46 -7.99
N PRO A 424 46.00 -10.77 -8.49
CA PRO A 424 46.26 -12.05 -9.16
C PRO A 424 45.93 -13.28 -8.31
N ALA A 425 46.24 -13.23 -7.01
CA ALA A 425 46.06 -14.32 -6.06
C ALA A 425 44.62 -14.51 -5.55
N ILE A 426 43.66 -13.68 -5.97
CA ILE A 426 42.25 -13.75 -5.52
C ILE A 426 41.29 -13.98 -6.69
N ALA A 427 41.48 -13.30 -7.83
CA ALA A 427 40.61 -13.45 -9.00
C ALA A 427 41.30 -13.13 -10.34
N GLY A 428 42.63 -13.26 -10.41
CA GLY A 428 43.40 -13.10 -11.64
C GLY A 428 43.20 -11.75 -12.33
N ASN A 429 42.44 -11.75 -13.43
CA ASN A 429 42.15 -10.57 -14.25
C ASN A 429 40.81 -9.88 -13.92
N GLN A 430 39.99 -10.39 -12.98
CA GLN A 430 38.70 -9.77 -12.65
C GLN A 430 38.89 -8.36 -12.08
N SER A 431 38.17 -7.39 -12.67
CA SER A 431 38.12 -6.01 -12.17
C SER A 431 37.52 -5.96 -10.76
N TYR A 432 37.98 -5.04 -9.92
CA TYR A 432 37.54 -4.90 -8.53
C TYR A 432 36.03 -4.63 -8.45
N LYS A 433 35.40 -5.14 -7.39
CA LYS A 433 33.96 -5.02 -7.13
C LYS A 433 33.73 -4.63 -5.68
N ASP A 434 32.72 -3.80 -5.48
CA ASP A 434 32.31 -3.28 -4.18
C ASP A 434 30.79 -3.41 -3.98
N LYS A 435 30.38 -3.41 -2.72
CA LYS A 435 29.02 -3.67 -2.24
C LYS A 435 28.67 -2.61 -1.20
N SER A 436 27.79 -1.68 -1.54
CA SER A 436 27.33 -0.62 -0.62
C SER A 436 25.84 -0.76 -0.29
N ILE A 437 25.46 -0.32 0.91
CA ILE A 437 24.07 -0.01 1.24
C ILE A 437 24.01 1.47 1.60
N ASP A 438 23.19 2.20 0.87
CA ASP A 438 23.00 3.64 0.96
C ASP A 438 21.58 3.87 1.55
N VAL A 439 21.45 4.75 2.55
CA VAL A 439 20.19 4.99 3.29
C VAL A 439 19.87 6.48 3.28
N LYS A 440 18.60 6.82 3.05
CA LYS A 440 18.10 8.21 3.05
C LYS A 440 16.81 8.32 3.85
N VAL A 441 16.74 9.33 4.72
CA VAL A 441 15.65 9.60 5.67
C VAL A 441 15.14 11.02 5.45
N ARG A 442 13.85 11.16 5.14
CA ARG A 442 13.19 12.47 5.04
C ARG A 442 12.85 12.98 6.43
N LEU A 443 13.41 14.14 6.77
CA LEU A 443 13.19 14.84 8.04
C LEU A 443 11.98 15.78 7.99
N LEU A 444 11.72 16.37 6.82
CA LEU A 444 10.60 17.30 6.61
C LEU A 444 10.02 17.10 5.20
N LYS A 445 8.68 17.02 5.10
CA LYS A 445 7.96 17.02 3.82
C LYS A 445 7.79 18.45 3.31
N GLU A 446 7.86 18.65 2.00
CA GLU A 446 7.67 19.97 1.41
C GLU A 446 6.32 20.59 1.80
N SER A 447 6.32 21.90 2.01
CA SER A 447 5.11 22.71 2.16
C SER A 447 5.21 23.95 1.25
N ALA A 448 4.15 24.77 1.22
CA ALA A 448 4.20 26.06 0.52
C ALA A 448 5.42 26.91 0.91
N TYR A 449 5.79 26.91 2.18
CA TYR A 449 6.88 27.72 2.72
C TYR A 449 8.21 26.94 2.79
N LEU A 450 8.24 25.83 3.52
CA LEU A 450 9.47 25.06 3.77
C LEU A 450 9.81 24.07 2.64
N PRO A 451 11.10 23.82 2.36
CA PRO A 451 11.54 22.76 1.44
C PRO A 451 11.31 21.36 2.02
N GLU A 452 11.38 20.35 1.17
CA GLU A 452 11.59 18.96 1.61
C GLU A 452 13.03 18.82 2.11
N LEU A 453 13.24 18.25 3.30
CA LEU A 453 14.57 18.05 3.89
C LEU A 453 14.83 16.56 4.08
N ALA A 454 16.01 16.10 3.68
CA ALA A 454 16.49 14.75 3.98
C ALA A 454 17.92 14.75 4.50
N VAL A 455 18.21 13.72 5.29
CA VAL A 455 19.56 13.30 5.66
C VAL A 455 19.81 11.93 5.06
N GLY A 456 21.04 11.64 4.66
CA GLY A 456 21.39 10.32 4.19
C GLY A 456 22.88 10.02 4.29
N ALA A 457 23.21 8.75 4.06
CA ALA A 457 24.58 8.30 4.00
C ALA A 457 24.72 7.18 2.97
N ARG A 458 25.76 7.28 2.15
CA ARG A 458 26.19 6.24 1.22
C ARG A 458 27.18 5.31 1.91
N ASP A 459 27.14 4.03 1.52
CA ASP A 459 28.08 3.00 1.98
C ASP A 459 28.16 2.87 3.51
N THR A 460 26.99 2.76 4.13
CA THR A 460 26.78 2.69 5.59
C THR A 460 27.10 1.32 6.20
N LEU A 461 27.00 0.27 5.39
CA LEU A 461 27.11 -1.15 5.77
C LEU A 461 28.04 -1.96 4.85
N GLY A 462 28.69 -1.29 3.89
CA GLY A 462 29.59 -1.89 2.90
C GLY A 462 31.07 -1.68 3.25
N THR A 463 31.95 -1.59 2.25
CA THR A 463 33.39 -1.51 2.51
C THR A 463 33.87 -0.15 3.01
N GLY A 464 33.04 0.90 2.88
CA GLY A 464 33.37 2.29 3.22
C GLY A 464 34.07 3.06 2.08
N LEU A 465 34.28 2.41 0.94
CA LEU A 465 34.91 2.93 -0.27
C LEU A 465 34.20 4.17 -0.85
N PHE A 466 32.86 4.17 -0.84
CA PHE A 466 32.03 5.30 -1.28
C PHE A 466 31.38 6.02 -0.10
N SER A 467 31.94 5.89 1.11
CA SER A 467 31.34 6.48 2.32
C SER A 467 31.23 7.99 2.23
N GLY A 468 30.00 8.49 2.36
CA GLY A 468 29.70 9.92 2.31
C GLY A 468 28.33 10.21 2.91
N GLU A 469 28.32 11.08 3.92
CA GLU A 469 27.10 11.52 4.60
C GLU A 469 26.65 12.85 4.02
N TYR A 470 25.34 13.14 4.03
CA TYR A 470 24.81 14.36 3.46
C TYR A 470 23.54 14.86 4.15
N PHE A 471 23.34 16.18 4.09
CA PHE A 471 22.05 16.85 4.25
C PHE A 471 21.67 17.48 2.91
N VAL A 472 20.39 17.42 2.53
CA VAL A 472 19.89 17.97 1.27
C VAL A 472 18.49 18.54 1.43
N ALA A 473 18.23 19.65 0.74
CA ALA A 473 16.95 20.35 0.68
C ALA A 473 16.47 20.41 -0.77
N ASN A 474 15.19 20.11 -1.02
CA ASN A 474 14.55 20.32 -2.31
C ASN A 474 13.34 21.26 -2.24
N LYS A 475 13.16 22.09 -3.26
CA LYS A 475 12.00 22.97 -3.43
C LYS A 475 11.53 22.98 -4.88
N ARG A 476 10.24 22.72 -5.10
CA ARG A 476 9.63 22.74 -6.43
C ARG A 476 9.04 24.11 -6.76
N THR A 477 9.25 24.56 -8.00
CA THR A 477 8.62 25.76 -8.57
C THR A 477 8.12 25.48 -9.99
N GLY A 478 6.91 24.95 -10.10
CA GLY A 478 6.27 24.56 -11.36
C GLY A 478 6.91 23.32 -11.96
N ASN A 479 7.57 23.50 -13.11
CA ASN A 479 8.28 22.43 -13.82
C ASN A 479 9.74 22.25 -13.35
N PHE A 480 10.22 23.09 -12.44
CA PHE A 480 11.57 23.00 -11.88
C PHE A 480 11.55 22.41 -10.47
N ASP A 481 12.48 21.52 -10.16
CA ASP A 481 12.81 21.12 -8.79
C ASP A 481 14.27 21.45 -8.47
N TRP A 482 14.46 22.34 -7.50
CA TRP A 482 15.77 22.84 -7.07
C TRP A 482 16.30 21.97 -5.94
N SER A 483 17.59 21.63 -5.96
CA SER A 483 18.28 20.84 -4.94
C SER A 483 19.52 21.57 -4.44
N LEU A 484 19.71 21.61 -3.12
CA LEU A 484 20.92 22.14 -2.48
C LEU A 484 21.28 21.28 -1.26
N GLY A 485 22.55 20.89 -1.14
CA GLY A 485 23.02 20.00 -0.09
C GLY A 485 24.47 20.20 0.32
N LEU A 486 24.80 19.66 1.49
CA LEU A 486 26.14 19.63 2.08
C LEU A 486 26.59 18.19 2.19
N GLY A 487 27.77 17.89 1.62
CA GLY A 487 28.34 16.55 1.57
C GLY A 487 29.59 16.41 2.44
N TRP A 488 29.74 15.24 3.05
CA TRP A 488 30.91 14.76 3.77
C TRP A 488 31.49 13.51 3.07
N GLY A 489 32.73 13.15 3.38
CA GLY A 489 33.37 11.95 2.81
C GLY A 489 33.51 12.06 1.29
N GLN A 490 33.07 11.04 0.55
CA GLN A 490 33.12 11.01 -0.92
C GLN A 490 32.28 12.12 -1.58
N LEU A 491 31.13 12.48 -1.01
CA LEU A 491 30.31 13.61 -1.46
C LEU A 491 30.88 14.99 -1.04
N GLY A 492 31.82 14.99 -0.09
CA GLY A 492 32.41 16.19 0.50
C GLY A 492 33.86 16.46 0.09
N SER A 493 34.43 15.67 -0.82
CA SER A 493 35.89 15.55 -0.94
C SER A 493 36.59 16.82 -1.42
N ARG A 494 35.88 17.73 -2.11
CA ARG A 494 36.39 19.08 -2.48
C ARG A 494 36.74 19.97 -1.29
N ALA A 495 36.20 19.68 -0.10
CA ALA A 495 36.50 20.42 1.13
C ALA A 495 36.32 21.95 1.00
N ASP A 496 35.24 22.40 0.32
CA ASP A 496 34.95 23.82 0.09
C ASP A 496 34.89 24.64 1.39
N PHE A 497 34.46 24.02 2.51
CA PHE A 497 34.34 24.67 3.81
C PHE A 497 34.80 23.76 4.97
N THR A 498 35.19 24.39 6.08
CA THR A 498 35.35 23.72 7.38
C THR A 498 34.00 23.22 7.91
N ASN A 499 34.00 22.20 8.77
CA ASN A 499 32.77 21.60 9.24
C ASN A 499 32.00 22.55 10.20
N PRO A 500 30.77 22.99 9.89
CA PRO A 500 30.00 23.87 10.77
C PRO A 500 29.67 23.19 12.12
N LEU A 501 29.63 21.86 12.17
CA LEU A 501 29.45 21.10 13.41
C LEU A 501 30.67 21.16 14.34
N GLY A 502 31.83 21.64 13.86
CA GLY A 502 33.02 21.90 14.69
C GLY A 502 32.75 22.87 15.85
N VAL A 503 31.82 23.81 15.65
CA VAL A 503 31.33 24.74 16.69
C VAL A 503 30.64 24.02 17.85
N ILE A 504 30.03 22.86 17.59
CA ILE A 504 29.41 22.01 18.63
C ILE A 504 30.48 21.18 19.33
N ALA A 505 31.42 20.59 18.57
CA ALA A 505 32.60 19.92 19.12
C ALA A 505 33.69 19.74 18.05
N THR A 506 34.95 20.03 18.39
CA THR A 506 36.13 19.89 17.52
C THR A 506 36.31 18.49 16.92
N GLN A 507 35.74 17.45 17.55
CA GLN A 507 35.69 16.08 17.02
C GLN A 507 35.02 15.95 15.65
N PHE A 508 34.17 16.90 15.24
CA PHE A 508 33.54 16.93 13.92
C PHE A 508 34.47 17.44 12.81
N GLU A 509 35.49 18.24 13.13
CA GLU A 509 36.43 18.78 12.15
C GLU A 509 37.28 17.68 11.48
N ARG A 510 37.50 16.55 12.17
CA ARG A 510 38.42 15.50 11.75
C ARG A 510 37.70 14.18 11.50
N ARG A 511 37.66 13.75 10.23
CA ARG A 511 37.18 12.40 9.86
C ARG A 511 38.20 11.36 10.35
N PRO A 512 37.81 10.38 11.20
CA PRO A 512 38.72 9.33 11.61
C PRO A 512 39.14 8.48 10.40
N THR A 513 40.38 8.00 10.38
CA THR A 513 40.81 7.00 9.39
C THR A 513 40.10 5.67 9.69
N ALA A 514 39.29 5.21 8.73
CA ALA A 514 38.50 3.99 8.89
C ALA A 514 39.42 2.78 9.14
N ARG A 515 39.16 2.06 10.23
CA ARG A 515 39.79 0.77 10.53
C ARG A 515 38.75 -0.33 10.35
N GLN A 516 38.97 -1.19 9.35
CA GLN A 516 38.13 -2.33 8.92
C GLN A 516 36.85 -1.97 8.16
N ALA A 517 36.59 -2.74 7.09
CA ALA A 517 35.42 -2.67 6.22
C ALA A 517 34.20 -3.43 6.81
N GLY A 518 32.99 -3.08 6.36
CA GLY A 518 31.73 -3.72 6.76
C GLY A 518 31.14 -3.27 8.10
N ASN A 519 31.86 -2.42 8.84
CA ASN A 519 31.46 -1.93 10.17
C ASN A 519 30.49 -0.74 10.05
N VAL A 520 29.48 -0.66 10.94
CA VAL A 520 28.66 0.56 11.07
C VAL A 520 29.53 1.70 11.57
N ASN A 521 29.72 2.71 10.73
CA ASN A 521 30.45 3.91 11.11
C ASN A 521 29.56 4.86 11.93
N LEU A 522 29.73 4.89 13.25
CA LEU A 522 29.07 5.87 14.12
C LEU A 522 29.74 7.26 14.09
N ASN A 523 30.87 7.44 13.39
CA ASN A 523 31.57 8.71 13.25
C ASN A 523 31.12 9.47 11.97
N VAL A 524 29.80 9.64 11.84
CA VAL A 524 29.14 10.36 10.72
C VAL A 524 29.32 11.89 10.80
N PHE A 525 29.18 12.57 9.66
CA PHE A 525 29.28 14.04 9.52
C PHE A 525 30.60 14.63 10.04
N ARG A 526 31.72 13.93 9.78
CA ARG A 526 33.07 14.34 10.20
C ARG A 526 34.01 14.58 9.02
N GLY A 527 34.93 15.54 9.21
CA GLY A 527 35.82 16.07 8.19
C GLY A 527 35.26 17.33 7.51
N PRO A 528 36.01 17.90 6.54
CA PRO A 528 35.56 19.02 5.72
C PRO A 528 34.28 18.72 4.92
N VAL A 529 33.68 19.78 4.38
CA VAL A 529 32.36 19.75 3.72
C VAL A 529 32.48 20.38 2.33
N ALA A 530 31.79 19.80 1.34
CA ALA A 530 31.59 20.42 0.03
C ALA A 530 30.12 20.77 -0.20
N LEU A 531 29.88 21.78 -1.05
CA LEU A 531 28.54 22.13 -1.52
C LEU A 531 28.19 21.29 -2.75
N PHE A 532 27.00 20.71 -2.77
CA PHE A 532 26.46 20.04 -3.96
C PHE A 532 25.00 20.48 -4.20
N GLY A 533 24.49 20.27 -5.41
CA GLY A 533 23.11 20.65 -5.73
C GLY A 533 22.81 20.62 -7.22
N GLY A 534 21.79 21.36 -7.63
CA GLY A 534 21.40 21.51 -9.03
C GLY A 534 19.90 21.78 -9.22
N VAL A 535 19.43 21.55 -10.44
CA VAL A 535 18.02 21.68 -10.82
C VAL A 535 17.62 20.59 -11.80
N GLU A 536 16.46 19.99 -11.57
CA GLU A 536 15.74 19.15 -12.54
C GLU A 536 14.63 19.99 -13.18
N ALA A 537 14.46 19.89 -14.50
CA ALA A 537 13.48 20.64 -15.27
C ALA A 537 12.68 19.71 -16.19
N GLN A 538 11.38 19.61 -15.95
CA GLN A 538 10.43 18.93 -16.83
C GLN A 538 10.24 19.77 -18.11
N THR A 539 10.64 19.23 -19.27
CA THR A 539 10.45 19.93 -20.54
C THR A 539 8.97 19.90 -20.98
N PRO A 540 8.54 20.77 -21.91
CA PRO A 540 7.19 20.72 -22.48
C PRO A 540 6.81 19.37 -23.10
N TRP A 541 7.79 18.53 -23.51
CA TRP A 541 7.56 17.15 -23.91
C TRP A 541 7.56 16.27 -22.66
N ASP A 542 6.41 15.72 -22.27
CA ASP A 542 6.23 14.97 -21.02
C ASP A 542 7.28 13.86 -20.76
N PRO A 543 7.70 13.05 -21.76
CA PRO A 543 8.73 12.03 -21.55
C PRO A 543 10.14 12.55 -21.23
N LEU A 544 10.45 13.84 -21.40
CA LEU A 544 11.83 14.35 -21.32
C LEU A 544 12.05 15.34 -20.15
N LEU A 545 13.01 14.99 -19.30
CA LEU A 545 13.58 15.86 -18.28
C LEU A 545 15.01 16.31 -18.66
N VAL A 546 15.38 17.51 -18.22
CA VAL A 546 16.76 18.02 -18.23
C VAL A 546 17.26 18.13 -16.79
N LYS A 547 18.50 17.72 -16.55
CA LYS A 547 19.20 17.83 -15.26
C LYS A 547 20.47 18.67 -15.41
N LEU A 548 20.62 19.67 -14.55
CA LEU A 548 21.88 20.38 -14.30
C LEU A 548 22.31 20.12 -12.86
N GLU A 549 23.55 19.72 -12.65
CA GLU A 549 24.08 19.32 -11.36
C GLU A 549 25.43 19.99 -11.07
N TYR A 550 25.64 20.36 -9.81
CA TYR A 550 26.91 20.86 -9.27
C TYR A 550 27.49 19.84 -8.27
N GLU A 551 28.71 19.38 -8.54
CA GLU A 551 29.35 18.20 -7.95
C GLU A 551 30.30 18.58 -6.79
N GLY A 552 30.02 18.06 -5.59
CA GLY A 552 30.84 18.23 -4.38
C GLY A 552 32.07 17.31 -4.32
N ASN A 553 32.14 16.30 -5.20
CA ASN A 553 33.23 15.33 -5.30
C ASN A 553 34.32 15.78 -6.30
N ASP A 554 35.59 15.63 -5.93
CA ASP A 554 36.78 15.85 -6.78
C ASP A 554 37.48 14.54 -7.20
N TYR A 555 37.02 13.39 -6.71
CA TYR A 555 37.58 12.06 -6.95
C TYR A 555 39.06 11.91 -6.50
N SER A 556 39.57 12.80 -5.63
CA SER A 556 40.94 12.75 -5.09
C SER A 556 41.13 11.74 -3.94
N GLY A 557 40.04 11.07 -3.53
CA GLY A 557 39.98 10.20 -2.36
C GLY A 557 41.04 9.10 -2.36
N ARG A 558 41.93 9.13 -1.37
CA ARG A 558 43.04 8.17 -1.19
C ARG A 558 42.56 6.78 -0.78
N VAL A 559 42.05 6.01 -1.73
CA VAL A 559 41.97 4.55 -1.63
C VAL A 559 43.35 3.98 -2.03
N PRO A 560 44.07 3.22 -1.19
CA PRO A 560 45.43 2.74 -1.50
C PRO A 560 45.55 1.87 -2.76
N PHE A 561 44.43 1.42 -3.34
CA PHE A 561 44.38 0.49 -4.46
C PHE A 561 43.57 0.99 -5.67
N LEU A 562 42.93 2.16 -5.61
CA LEU A 562 42.16 2.75 -6.72
C LEU A 562 42.70 4.14 -7.11
N PRO A 563 43.83 4.24 -7.85
CA PRO A 563 44.33 5.50 -8.37
C PRO A 563 43.48 6.00 -9.55
N ILE A 564 42.30 6.58 -9.27
CA ILE A 564 41.47 7.27 -10.28
C ILE A 564 42.29 8.45 -10.81
N SER A 565 42.86 8.28 -12.00
CA SER A 565 44.15 8.94 -12.34
C SER A 565 44.04 10.42 -12.75
N ARG A 566 42.85 11.04 -12.68
CA ARG A 566 42.64 12.47 -12.99
C ARG A 566 41.48 13.05 -12.17
N ALA A 567 41.68 14.27 -11.67
CA ALA A 567 40.60 15.11 -11.15
C ALA A 567 39.61 15.51 -12.28
N PRO A 568 38.34 15.80 -11.95
CA PRO A 568 37.33 16.22 -12.92
C PRO A 568 37.60 17.62 -13.47
N GLU A 569 37.40 17.81 -14.78
CA GLU A 569 37.67 19.06 -15.50
C GLU A 569 36.59 20.13 -15.26
N SER A 570 35.42 19.73 -14.76
CA SER A 570 34.32 20.63 -14.39
C SER A 570 33.67 20.21 -13.07
N ARG A 571 33.08 21.18 -12.36
CA ARG A 571 32.12 20.93 -11.26
C ARG A 571 30.69 20.70 -11.76
N PHE A 572 30.40 20.99 -13.03
CA PHE A 572 29.05 20.86 -13.59
C PHE A 572 28.88 19.56 -14.39
N ASN A 573 27.77 18.87 -14.12
CA ASN A 573 27.29 17.71 -14.86
C ASN A 573 25.95 18.06 -15.53
N TYR A 574 25.74 17.61 -16.76
CA TYR A 574 24.57 17.93 -17.59
C TYR A 574 23.95 16.63 -18.11
N GLY A 575 22.63 16.49 -18.06
CA GLY A 575 21.98 15.25 -18.49
C GLY A 575 20.54 15.39 -18.94
N LEU A 576 20.09 14.37 -19.66
CA LEU A 576 18.74 14.17 -20.16
C LEU A 576 18.22 12.84 -19.62
N VAL A 577 16.96 12.81 -19.18
CA VAL A 577 16.26 11.56 -18.84
C VAL A 577 15.03 11.45 -19.73
N TYR A 578 14.96 10.36 -20.50
CA TYR A 578 13.84 10.02 -21.37
C TYR A 578 13.07 8.85 -20.79
N ARG A 579 11.83 9.12 -20.36
CA ARG A 579 10.88 8.14 -19.85
C ARG A 579 10.19 7.43 -21.01
N TYR A 580 10.75 6.28 -21.41
CA TYR A 580 10.22 5.46 -22.50
C TYR A 580 8.84 4.85 -22.15
N SER A 581 8.60 4.54 -20.87
CA SER A 581 7.31 4.12 -20.33
C SER A 581 7.21 4.53 -18.86
N PRO A 582 6.02 4.45 -18.21
CA PRO A 582 5.89 4.65 -16.76
C PRO A 582 6.68 3.68 -15.85
N THR A 583 7.49 2.78 -16.43
CA THR A 583 8.34 1.81 -15.73
C THR A 583 9.78 1.76 -16.25
N VAL A 584 10.15 2.58 -17.25
CA VAL A 584 11.46 2.55 -17.92
C VAL A 584 11.98 3.95 -18.20
N ASP A 585 13.04 4.33 -17.48
CA ASP A 585 13.83 5.53 -17.72
C ASP A 585 15.15 5.20 -18.43
N LEU A 586 15.50 6.01 -19.42
CA LEU A 586 16.79 6.00 -20.13
C LEU A 586 17.48 7.35 -19.91
N SER A 587 18.66 7.37 -19.30
CA SER A 587 19.42 8.59 -19.03
C SER A 587 20.70 8.67 -19.86
N PHE A 588 21.00 9.85 -20.37
CA PHE A 588 22.29 10.19 -20.99
C PHE A 588 22.84 11.47 -20.37
N SER A 589 24.12 11.50 -20.02
CA SER A 589 24.75 12.69 -19.42
C SER A 589 26.22 12.87 -19.80
N ILE A 590 26.68 14.12 -19.73
CA ILE A 590 28.09 14.49 -19.72
C ILE A 590 28.44 14.95 -18.31
N GLN A 591 29.36 14.24 -17.68
CA GLN A 591 29.77 14.44 -16.29
C GLN A 591 31.26 14.73 -16.19
N ARG A 592 31.70 15.35 -15.09
CA ARG A 592 33.12 15.58 -14.73
C ARG A 592 33.90 16.36 -15.80
N GLY A 593 33.19 17.13 -16.63
CA GLY A 593 33.71 17.85 -17.80
C GLY A 593 33.77 17.02 -19.09
N ASN A 594 34.24 15.77 -19.04
CA ASN A 594 34.59 15.00 -20.24
C ASN A 594 34.11 13.54 -20.28
N ARG A 595 33.26 13.10 -19.33
CA ARG A 595 32.80 11.70 -19.24
C ARG A 595 31.35 11.58 -19.72
N ALA A 596 31.17 10.97 -20.88
CA ALA A 596 29.86 10.46 -21.28
C ALA A 596 29.42 9.34 -20.32
N ALA A 597 28.14 9.37 -19.96
CA ALA A 597 27.49 8.47 -19.03
C ALA A 597 26.11 8.07 -19.53
N PHE A 598 25.75 6.81 -19.29
CA PHE A 598 24.45 6.24 -19.65
C PHE A 598 23.89 5.43 -18.48
N SER A 599 22.58 5.50 -18.26
CA SER A 599 21.88 4.60 -17.35
C SER A 599 20.51 4.17 -17.89
N ILE A 600 20.08 3.00 -17.43
CA ILE A 600 18.71 2.49 -17.58
C ILE A 600 18.17 2.16 -16.19
N ALA A 601 16.95 2.59 -15.88
CA ALA A 601 16.26 2.24 -14.65
C ALA A 601 14.89 1.62 -14.96
N LEU A 602 14.65 0.45 -14.40
CA LEU A 602 13.35 -0.22 -14.38
C LEU A 602 12.72 0.03 -13.02
N HIS A 603 11.56 0.67 -12.97
CA HIS A 603 10.89 1.00 -11.71
C HIS A 603 9.42 0.57 -11.70
N ASN A 604 8.91 0.17 -10.54
CA ASN A 604 7.51 -0.23 -10.35
C ASN A 604 7.13 -0.17 -8.86
N SER A 605 5.84 0.00 -8.55
CA SER A 605 5.36 0.03 -7.17
C SER A 605 4.94 -1.37 -6.73
N LEU A 606 5.74 -2.03 -5.87
CA LEU A 606 5.48 -3.41 -5.44
C LEU A 606 4.19 -3.51 -4.60
N SER A 607 3.83 -2.45 -3.87
CA SER A 607 2.57 -2.34 -3.14
C SER A 607 1.33 -2.31 -4.04
N GLN A 608 1.49 -1.98 -5.33
CA GLN A 608 0.42 -1.93 -6.33
C GLN A 608 0.47 -3.09 -7.35
N LEU A 609 1.36 -4.08 -7.16
CA LEU A 609 1.43 -5.24 -8.05
C LEU A 609 0.11 -6.02 -8.05
N ALA A 610 -0.51 -6.07 -9.22
CA ALA A 610 -1.81 -6.68 -9.47
C ALA A 610 -1.85 -7.36 -10.84
N MET A 611 -2.28 -8.63 -10.87
CA MET A 611 -2.43 -9.40 -12.10
C MET A 611 -3.83 -10.05 -12.18
N PRO A 612 -4.61 -9.80 -13.25
CA PRO A 612 -5.92 -10.44 -13.44
C PRO A 612 -5.83 -11.97 -13.46
N LYS A 613 -6.77 -12.61 -12.74
CA LYS A 613 -6.86 -14.07 -12.61
C LYS A 613 -7.58 -14.73 -13.78
N ILE A 614 -6.97 -14.64 -14.96
CA ILE A 614 -7.52 -15.20 -16.21
C ILE A 614 -7.26 -16.71 -16.38
N ASP A 615 -6.31 -17.27 -15.63
CA ASP A 615 -6.00 -18.72 -15.62
C ASP A 615 -6.51 -19.41 -14.33
N ASP A 616 -7.29 -18.69 -13.50
CA ASP A 616 -8.11 -19.32 -12.46
C ASP A 616 -9.34 -19.99 -13.11
N PRO A 617 -9.79 -21.15 -12.62
CA PRO A 617 -11.03 -21.73 -13.09
C PRO A 617 -12.22 -20.81 -12.77
N VAL A 618 -13.13 -20.66 -13.72
CA VAL A 618 -14.34 -19.84 -13.56
C VAL A 618 -15.23 -20.49 -12.48
N LEU A 619 -15.57 -19.71 -11.45
CA LEU A 619 -16.48 -20.14 -10.38
C LEU A 619 -17.86 -20.49 -10.93
N PRO A 620 -18.63 -21.36 -10.24
CA PRO A 620 -20.02 -21.62 -10.61
C PRO A 620 -20.84 -20.32 -10.62
N SER A 621 -21.76 -20.20 -11.58
CA SER A 621 -22.63 -19.03 -11.71
C SER A 621 -23.42 -18.80 -10.41
N PHE A 622 -23.16 -17.68 -9.74
CA PHE A 622 -23.83 -17.35 -8.48
C PHE A 622 -25.35 -17.24 -8.65
N THR A 623 -26.09 -18.02 -7.85
CA THR A 623 -27.54 -17.95 -7.70
C THR A 623 -27.88 -17.48 -6.28
N PRO A 624 -28.71 -16.44 -6.10
CA PRO A 624 -29.16 -16.01 -4.76
C PRO A 624 -30.19 -16.98 -4.14
N GLN A 625 -30.84 -17.82 -4.95
CA GLN A 625 -31.70 -18.90 -4.49
C GLN A 625 -30.87 -19.94 -3.72
N ARG A 626 -31.29 -20.28 -2.50
CA ARG A 626 -30.79 -21.47 -1.81
C ARG A 626 -31.23 -22.74 -2.59
N PRO A 627 -30.43 -23.81 -2.64
CA PRO A 627 -30.84 -25.08 -3.23
C PRO A 627 -32.12 -25.64 -2.60
N GLU A 628 -32.82 -26.50 -3.33
CA GLU A 628 -33.94 -27.28 -2.78
C GLU A 628 -33.44 -28.47 -1.93
N ALA A 629 -34.16 -29.60 -1.97
CA ALA A 629 -34.52 -30.27 -0.74
C ALA A 629 -34.63 -31.82 -0.84
N THR A 630 -33.68 -32.51 -1.46
CA THR A 630 -33.76 -33.97 -1.66
C THR A 630 -33.64 -34.79 -0.36
N GLY A 631 -34.75 -35.35 0.12
CA GLY A 631 -34.74 -36.43 1.09
C GLY A 631 -34.06 -36.13 2.44
N ALA A 632 -33.41 -37.15 3.00
CA ALA A 632 -32.91 -37.18 4.39
C ALA A 632 -31.51 -37.87 4.55
N ALA A 633 -30.65 -37.81 3.52
CA ALA A 633 -29.36 -38.50 3.45
C ALA A 633 -28.08 -37.63 3.59
N GLY A 634 -28.22 -36.30 3.76
CA GLY A 634 -27.14 -35.31 3.61
C GLY A 634 -26.78 -35.02 2.13
N PRO A 635 -26.28 -33.83 1.77
CA PRO A 635 -25.64 -33.61 0.47
C PRO A 635 -24.52 -34.61 0.19
N ASP A 636 -24.39 -35.00 -1.07
CA ASP A 636 -23.12 -35.49 -1.56
C ASP A 636 -22.17 -34.29 -1.58
N TRP A 637 -21.45 -34.16 -0.46
CA TRP A 637 -20.42 -33.17 -0.29
C TRP A 637 -19.11 -33.56 -0.99
N THR A 638 -19.04 -34.71 -1.67
CA THR A 638 -17.82 -35.14 -2.38
C THR A 638 -17.50 -34.18 -3.54
N PRO A 639 -18.44 -33.84 -4.46
CA PRO A 639 -18.24 -32.76 -5.42
C PRO A 639 -18.03 -31.38 -4.78
N THR A 640 -18.54 -31.12 -3.57
CA THR A 640 -18.27 -29.87 -2.83
C THR A 640 -16.81 -29.81 -2.39
N ALA A 641 -16.29 -30.90 -1.81
CA ALA A 641 -14.91 -31.02 -1.35
C ALA A 641 -13.90 -30.96 -2.51
N GLU A 642 -14.18 -31.69 -3.59
CA GLU A 642 -13.38 -31.64 -4.82
C GLU A 642 -13.39 -30.25 -5.46
N ALA A 643 -14.54 -29.58 -5.51
CA ALA A 643 -14.64 -28.20 -6.02
C ALA A 643 -13.91 -27.20 -5.11
N ILE A 644 -14.00 -27.31 -3.78
CA ILE A 644 -13.21 -26.46 -2.86
C ILE A 644 -11.71 -26.66 -3.14
N LEU A 645 -11.23 -27.90 -3.26
CA LEU A 645 -9.84 -28.20 -3.60
C LEU A 645 -9.44 -27.63 -4.98
N PHE A 646 -10.31 -27.72 -5.98
CA PHE A 646 -10.07 -27.19 -7.33
C PHE A 646 -10.01 -25.65 -7.39
N TYR A 647 -10.89 -24.95 -6.67
CA TYR A 647 -10.97 -23.48 -6.68
C TYR A 647 -10.00 -22.79 -5.70
N THR A 648 -9.60 -23.45 -4.61
CA THR A 648 -8.79 -22.84 -3.52
C THR A 648 -7.43 -23.51 -3.29
N ASN A 649 -7.21 -24.72 -3.82
CA ASN A 649 -6.06 -25.58 -3.46
C ASN A 649 -6.04 -26.00 -1.97
N TRP A 650 -7.16 -25.91 -1.24
CA TRP A 650 -7.29 -26.41 0.14
C TRP A 650 -8.01 -27.76 0.17
N ARG A 651 -7.48 -28.72 0.92
CA ARG A 651 -8.13 -30.03 1.08
C ARG A 651 -9.20 -29.95 2.17
N VAL A 652 -10.39 -30.46 1.89
CA VAL A 652 -11.47 -30.58 2.87
C VAL A 652 -11.32 -31.93 3.58
N THR A 653 -11.05 -31.92 4.88
CA THR A 653 -10.86 -33.14 5.68
C THR A 653 -12.17 -33.66 6.26
N GLU A 654 -13.11 -32.75 6.60
CA GLU A 654 -14.44 -33.10 7.09
C GLU A 654 -15.47 -32.01 6.73
N ILE A 655 -16.68 -32.43 6.37
CA ILE A 655 -17.86 -31.56 6.38
C ILE A 655 -18.87 -32.16 7.36
N ALA A 656 -19.36 -31.34 8.29
CA ALA A 656 -20.26 -31.77 9.35
C ALA A 656 -21.33 -30.73 9.67
N LYS A 657 -22.53 -31.16 10.04
CA LYS A 657 -23.69 -30.30 10.29
C LYS A 657 -24.10 -30.31 11.77
N ARG A 658 -24.56 -29.18 12.29
CA ARG A 658 -25.23 -29.07 13.59
C ARG A 658 -26.30 -27.96 13.52
N GLY A 659 -27.57 -28.36 13.54
CA GLY A 659 -28.67 -27.42 13.33
C GLY A 659 -28.55 -26.70 11.98
N GLU A 660 -28.61 -25.38 12.00
CA GLU A 660 -28.51 -24.48 10.83
C GLU A 660 -27.05 -24.13 10.44
N VAL A 661 -26.05 -24.77 11.05
CA VAL A 661 -24.63 -24.51 10.82
C VAL A 661 -23.95 -25.69 10.12
N VAL A 662 -23.20 -25.40 9.06
CA VAL A 662 -22.28 -26.34 8.40
C VAL A 662 -20.84 -25.95 8.74
N PHE A 663 -20.09 -26.91 9.25
CA PHE A 663 -18.65 -26.84 9.50
C PHE A 663 -17.90 -27.49 8.35
N VAL A 664 -16.88 -26.82 7.84
CA VAL A 664 -15.98 -27.30 6.78
C VAL A 664 -14.57 -27.26 7.36
N GLU A 665 -13.98 -28.43 7.65
CA GLU A 665 -12.62 -28.52 8.15
C GLU A 665 -11.62 -28.59 7.00
N LEU A 666 -10.63 -27.70 7.04
CA LEU A 666 -9.66 -27.46 5.98
C LEU A 666 -8.26 -27.86 6.44
N GLY A 667 -7.64 -28.79 5.69
CA GLY A 667 -6.29 -29.31 5.90
C GLY A 667 -5.30 -28.79 4.87
N ASN A 668 -4.06 -28.52 5.31
CA ASN A 668 -2.97 -27.93 4.51
C ASN A 668 -3.36 -26.63 3.79
N ALA A 669 -4.28 -25.88 4.41
CA ALA A 669 -4.53 -24.52 4.02
C ALA A 669 -3.29 -23.68 4.37
N ASP A 670 -2.40 -23.51 3.40
CA ASP A 670 -1.31 -22.53 3.38
C ASP A 670 -1.60 -21.52 2.27
N ASP A 671 -1.97 -20.29 2.63
CA ASP A 671 -2.31 -19.20 1.71
C ASP A 671 -1.89 -17.83 2.29
N ILE A 672 -1.78 -16.85 1.40
CA ILE A 672 -1.55 -15.43 1.68
C ILE A 672 -2.87 -14.64 1.50
N TYR A 673 -3.79 -15.16 0.69
CA TYR A 673 -5.02 -14.47 0.27
C TYR A 673 -6.30 -15.10 0.86
N TRP A 674 -6.25 -15.42 2.16
CA TRP A 674 -7.33 -16.05 2.92
C TRP A 674 -8.74 -15.62 2.51
N ARG A 675 -8.98 -14.31 2.41
CA ARG A 675 -10.28 -13.76 2.02
C ARG A 675 -10.75 -14.26 0.65
N ASP A 676 -9.93 -14.20 -0.40
CA ASP A 676 -10.33 -14.59 -1.77
C ASP A 676 -10.70 -16.09 -1.83
N SER A 677 -9.89 -16.92 -1.20
CA SER A 677 -10.10 -18.36 -1.11
C SER A 677 -11.30 -18.74 -0.21
N ILE A 678 -11.60 -17.97 0.85
CA ILE A 678 -12.86 -18.11 1.64
C ILE A 678 -14.08 -17.73 0.80
N GLU A 679 -14.03 -16.65 0.01
CA GLU A 679 -15.14 -16.24 -0.88
C GLU A 679 -15.41 -17.33 -1.93
N LYS A 680 -14.34 -17.89 -2.53
CA LYS A 680 -14.38 -19.05 -3.44
C LYS A 680 -15.01 -20.28 -2.76
N ALA A 681 -14.53 -20.68 -1.58
CA ALA A 681 -15.09 -21.81 -0.84
C ALA A 681 -16.55 -21.57 -0.43
N THR A 682 -16.90 -20.34 -0.04
CA THR A 682 -18.27 -19.95 0.31
C THR A 682 -19.21 -20.07 -0.88
N ALA A 683 -18.78 -19.72 -2.09
CA ALA A 683 -19.59 -19.90 -3.30
C ALA A 683 -19.90 -21.38 -3.57
N VAL A 684 -18.91 -22.26 -3.42
CA VAL A 684 -19.09 -23.72 -3.57
C VAL A 684 -20.01 -24.28 -2.48
N VAL A 685 -19.78 -23.94 -1.21
CA VAL A 685 -20.65 -24.39 -0.11
C VAL A 685 -22.07 -23.82 -0.24
N HIS A 686 -22.24 -22.58 -0.71
CA HIS A 686 -23.56 -21.99 -0.94
C HIS A 686 -24.36 -22.72 -2.01
N ARG A 687 -23.71 -23.15 -3.12
CA ARG A 687 -24.30 -23.96 -4.20
C ARG A 687 -24.88 -25.27 -3.69
N ASP A 688 -24.28 -25.87 -2.67
CA ASP A 688 -24.58 -27.24 -2.23
C ASP A 688 -25.34 -27.33 -0.90
N ALA A 689 -25.24 -26.32 -0.04
CA ALA A 689 -25.78 -26.39 1.31
C ALA A 689 -27.33 -26.34 1.35
N PRO A 690 -28.00 -27.21 2.12
CA PRO A 690 -29.45 -27.25 2.28
C PRO A 690 -30.09 -25.89 2.65
N PRO A 691 -31.38 -25.66 2.34
CA PRO A 691 -32.02 -24.36 2.50
C PRO A 691 -32.19 -23.93 3.97
N ASP A 692 -32.10 -24.85 4.93
CA ASP A 692 -32.09 -24.58 6.37
C ASP A 692 -30.73 -24.10 6.92
N VAL A 693 -29.64 -24.17 6.13
CA VAL A 693 -28.32 -23.70 6.59
C VAL A 693 -28.23 -22.18 6.50
N GLN A 694 -28.06 -21.53 7.66
CA GLN A 694 -27.90 -20.08 7.81
C GLN A 694 -26.42 -19.65 7.93
N GLN A 695 -25.54 -20.48 8.52
CA GLN A 695 -24.13 -20.12 8.75
C GLN A 695 -23.16 -21.20 8.25
N PHE A 696 -22.04 -20.75 7.68
CA PHE A 696 -20.89 -21.59 7.36
C PHE A 696 -19.74 -21.31 8.35
N ARG A 697 -19.01 -22.37 8.73
CA ARG A 697 -17.88 -22.32 9.67
C ARG A 697 -16.67 -23.02 9.07
N PHE A 698 -15.74 -22.23 8.54
CA PHE A 698 -14.48 -22.75 7.98
C PHE A 698 -13.47 -22.93 9.11
N GLN A 699 -13.15 -24.19 9.42
CA GLN A 699 -12.30 -24.59 10.54
C GLN A 699 -10.90 -24.99 10.02
N PHE A 700 -9.87 -24.23 10.38
CA PHE A 700 -8.53 -24.39 9.80
C PHE A 700 -7.65 -25.26 10.68
N ARG A 701 -7.34 -26.49 10.23
CA ARG A 701 -6.46 -27.42 10.94
C ARG A 701 -5.07 -27.47 10.29
N GLY A 702 -4.07 -26.94 10.98
CA GLY A 702 -2.67 -27.01 10.58
C GLY A 702 -1.92 -28.00 11.45
N ARG A 703 -1.36 -29.06 10.85
CA ARG A 703 -0.52 -30.07 11.54
C ARG A 703 -1.17 -30.61 12.83
N GLY A 704 -2.45 -30.95 12.74
CA GLY A 704 -3.25 -31.51 13.83
C GLY A 704 -3.93 -30.49 14.75
N ALA A 705 -3.34 -29.30 14.92
CA ALA A 705 -3.88 -28.23 15.75
C ALA A 705 -5.00 -27.44 15.05
N LEU A 706 -6.07 -27.10 15.77
CA LEU A 706 -7.16 -26.26 15.25
C LEU A 706 -6.77 -24.80 15.47
N LEU A 707 -6.35 -24.12 14.40
CA LEU A 707 -5.66 -22.83 14.48
C LEU A 707 -6.62 -21.65 14.57
N ALA A 708 -7.65 -21.67 13.73
CA ALA A 708 -8.63 -20.61 13.59
C ALA A 708 -9.97 -21.18 13.08
N ASP A 709 -11.02 -20.39 13.23
CA ASP A 709 -12.37 -20.69 12.77
C ASP A 709 -12.96 -19.39 12.21
N ILE A 710 -13.66 -19.47 11.07
CA ILE A 710 -14.21 -18.30 10.37
C ILE A 710 -15.70 -18.52 10.14
N ALA A 711 -16.50 -17.64 10.76
CA ALA A 711 -17.94 -17.60 10.56
C ALA A 711 -18.32 -16.70 9.37
N VAL A 712 -19.16 -17.25 8.47
CA VAL A 712 -19.81 -16.53 7.38
C VAL A 712 -21.33 -16.69 7.54
N ASP A 713 -22.06 -15.59 7.65
CA ASP A 713 -23.51 -15.61 7.54
C ASP A 713 -23.92 -15.71 6.07
N ARG A 714 -24.79 -16.68 5.75
CA ARG A 714 -25.20 -16.97 4.37
C ARG A 714 -26.09 -15.87 3.78
N ASN A 715 -26.90 -15.18 4.58
CA ASN A 715 -27.77 -14.10 4.09
C ASN A 715 -26.96 -12.84 3.80
N GLU A 716 -26.06 -12.45 4.71
CA GLU A 716 -25.16 -11.31 4.52
C GLU A 716 -24.27 -11.51 3.29
N TRP A 717 -23.72 -12.73 3.12
CA TRP A 717 -22.93 -13.07 1.95
C TRP A 717 -23.76 -13.08 0.66
N VAL A 718 -24.91 -13.77 0.62
CA VAL A 718 -25.81 -13.77 -0.56
C VAL A 718 -26.23 -12.36 -0.96
N LYS A 719 -26.49 -11.48 0.01
CA LYS A 719 -26.80 -10.07 -0.25
C LYS A 719 -25.63 -9.37 -0.94
N ALA A 720 -24.43 -9.46 -0.40
CA ALA A 720 -23.21 -8.86 -0.96
C ALA A 720 -22.85 -9.39 -2.36
N GLN A 721 -23.15 -10.66 -2.66
CA GLN A 721 -22.90 -11.26 -3.97
C GLN A 721 -24.00 -10.94 -5.01
N ASN A 722 -25.22 -10.61 -4.57
CA ASN A 722 -26.36 -10.35 -5.45
C ASN A 722 -26.55 -8.86 -5.79
N GLN A 723 -26.09 -7.94 -4.95
CA GLN A 723 -26.32 -6.49 -5.09
C GLN A 723 -25.20 -5.69 -4.41
N PRO A 724 -24.99 -4.42 -4.78
CA PRO A 724 -24.17 -3.52 -4.00
C PRO A 724 -24.81 -3.30 -2.61
N LEU A 725 -23.97 -3.28 -1.58
CA LEU A 725 -24.37 -2.94 -0.21
C LEU A 725 -24.45 -1.43 -0.03
N LEU A 726 -25.38 -0.96 0.80
CA LEU A 726 -25.47 0.45 1.16
C LEU A 726 -24.25 0.89 2.00
N PRO A 727 -23.81 2.16 1.96
CA PRO A 727 -22.66 2.64 2.73
C PRO A 727 -22.68 2.34 4.23
N SER A 728 -23.85 2.42 4.89
CA SER A 728 -24.03 2.00 6.30
C SER A 728 -23.82 0.50 6.48
N GLU A 729 -24.41 -0.32 5.61
CA GLU A 729 -24.29 -1.78 5.61
C GLU A 729 -22.85 -2.25 5.36
N GLN A 730 -22.06 -1.50 4.57
CA GLN A 730 -20.63 -1.76 4.38
C GLN A 730 -19.79 -1.51 5.65
N VAL A 731 -20.24 -0.63 6.55
CA VAL A 731 -19.61 -0.41 7.86
C VAL A 731 -20.01 -1.49 8.87
N GLU A 732 -21.22 -2.06 8.73
CA GLU A 732 -21.69 -3.17 9.57
C GLU A 732 -21.12 -4.54 9.13
N GLN A 733 -20.91 -4.77 7.83
CA GLN A 733 -20.23 -5.96 7.29
C GLN A 733 -18.74 -5.99 7.65
N LYS A 734 -18.48 -6.48 8.86
CA LYS A 734 -17.15 -6.94 9.29
C LYS A 734 -16.68 -8.06 8.35
N LEU A 735 -15.39 -8.05 8.02
CA LEU A 735 -14.70 -9.19 7.40
C LEU A 735 -15.10 -10.51 8.08
N PRO A 736 -15.28 -11.62 7.32
CA PRO A 736 -15.68 -12.93 7.85
C PRO A 736 -14.99 -13.23 9.17
N ALA A 737 -15.80 -13.48 10.21
CA ALA A 737 -15.35 -13.30 11.57
C ALA A 737 -14.35 -14.40 11.95
N LEU A 738 -13.06 -14.06 11.88
CA LEU A 738 -11.95 -14.85 12.42
C LEU A 738 -12.12 -14.89 13.95
N VAL A 739 -12.74 -15.97 14.44
CA VAL A 739 -13.10 -16.22 15.84
C VAL A 739 -12.19 -17.28 16.47
N PRO A 740 -12.00 -17.28 17.81
CA PRO A 740 -11.19 -18.28 18.48
C PRO A 740 -11.66 -19.70 18.12
N PRO A 741 -10.73 -20.65 17.90
CA PRO A 741 -11.07 -22.00 17.45
C PRO A 741 -11.98 -22.71 18.47
N VAL A 742 -13.20 -23.07 18.04
CA VAL A 742 -14.18 -23.77 18.89
C VAL A 742 -14.28 -25.23 18.47
N VAL A 743 -13.88 -26.13 19.37
CA VAL A 743 -14.23 -27.54 19.27
C VAL A 743 -15.70 -27.66 19.70
N VAL A 744 -16.58 -27.89 18.73
CA VAL A 744 -18.03 -28.03 18.94
C VAL A 744 -18.39 -29.49 18.73
N GLU A 745 -18.82 -30.19 19.79
CA GLU A 745 -19.30 -31.57 19.70
C GLU A 745 -20.64 -31.74 20.45
N PRO A 746 -21.46 -32.74 20.09
CA PRO A 746 -21.37 -33.52 18.86
C PRO A 746 -21.68 -32.66 17.62
N LYS A 747 -21.11 -33.03 16.47
CA LYS A 747 -21.61 -32.70 15.12
C LYS A 747 -22.04 -33.99 14.42
N LEU A 748 -22.89 -33.88 13.41
CA LEU A 748 -23.13 -34.98 12.47
C LEU A 748 -22.14 -34.86 11.30
N THR A 749 -21.12 -35.71 11.23
CA THR A 749 -20.28 -35.86 10.03
C THR A 749 -21.15 -36.22 8.83
N GLN A 750 -20.93 -35.53 7.71
CA GLN A 750 -21.63 -35.75 6.44
C GLN A 750 -20.66 -36.21 5.35
N TYR A 751 -19.41 -35.75 5.41
CA TYR A 751 -18.30 -36.18 4.56
C TYR A 751 -17.00 -36.15 5.35
N ARG A 752 -16.09 -37.06 5.02
CA ARG A 752 -14.73 -37.10 5.57
C ARG A 752 -13.78 -37.65 4.51
N GLU A 753 -12.66 -36.97 4.31
CA GLU A 753 -11.55 -37.46 3.51
C GLU A 753 -10.39 -37.85 4.43
N GLU A 754 -9.83 -39.04 4.25
CA GLU A 754 -8.55 -39.36 4.87
C GLU A 754 -7.43 -38.67 4.08
N GLU A 755 -6.64 -37.81 4.73
CA GLU A 755 -5.50 -37.17 4.06
C GLU A 755 -4.52 -38.23 3.55
N PRO A 756 -3.97 -38.10 2.34
CA PRO A 756 -3.00 -39.04 1.81
C PRO A 756 -1.79 -39.14 2.74
N SER A 757 -1.56 -40.33 3.29
CA SER A 757 -0.47 -40.57 4.26
C SER A 757 0.90 -40.38 3.64
N PHE A 758 1.04 -40.48 2.31
CA PHE A 758 2.26 -40.18 1.58
C PHE A 758 2.01 -39.16 0.46
N ILE A 759 2.81 -38.09 0.44
CA ILE A 759 2.72 -36.99 -0.53
C ILE A 759 4.10 -36.81 -1.16
N VAL A 760 4.16 -36.64 -2.49
CA VAL A 760 5.39 -36.32 -3.22
C VAL A 760 5.13 -35.17 -4.17
N ASN A 761 5.99 -34.15 -4.10
CA ASN A 761 6.03 -33.01 -5.02
C ASN A 761 7.35 -33.02 -5.77
N THR A 762 7.39 -32.54 -7.01
CA THR A 762 8.63 -32.35 -7.76
C THR A 762 8.57 -31.06 -8.56
N GLY A 763 9.63 -30.26 -8.48
CA GLY A 763 9.72 -28.97 -9.13
C GLY A 763 11.14 -28.60 -9.55
N PHE A 764 11.29 -27.39 -10.06
CA PHE A 764 12.58 -26.82 -10.43
C PHE A 764 12.97 -25.70 -9.46
N ARG A 765 14.20 -25.76 -8.96
CA ARG A 765 14.77 -24.75 -8.05
C ARG A 765 15.97 -24.06 -8.69
N ILE A 766 16.03 -22.74 -8.57
CA ILE A 766 17.15 -21.93 -9.05
C ILE A 766 17.88 -21.33 -7.84
N ASN A 767 19.16 -21.66 -7.67
CA ASN A 767 20.05 -21.07 -6.68
C ASN A 767 21.00 -20.08 -7.36
N GLN A 768 21.24 -18.91 -6.76
CA GLN A 768 22.07 -17.85 -7.34
C GLN A 768 22.96 -17.21 -6.26
N ASN A 769 24.17 -16.78 -6.65
CA ASN A 769 25.09 -16.01 -5.82
C ASN A 769 25.70 -14.89 -6.67
N PHE A 770 25.62 -13.64 -6.19
CA PHE A 770 25.98 -12.45 -6.93
C PHE A 770 27.25 -11.77 -6.39
N GLY A 771 28.16 -11.49 -7.31
CA GLY A 771 29.34 -10.67 -7.08
C GLY A 771 30.33 -11.29 -6.10
N GLY A 772 30.85 -12.47 -6.45
CA GLY A 772 32.00 -13.08 -5.80
C GLY A 772 33.32 -12.77 -6.54
N PRO A 773 34.47 -13.07 -5.93
CA PRO A 773 35.76 -13.04 -6.63
C PRO A 773 35.79 -14.02 -7.81
N ASP A 774 35.11 -15.15 -7.68
CA ASP A 774 34.97 -16.23 -8.68
C ASP A 774 34.19 -15.83 -9.95
N GLY A 775 33.37 -14.77 -9.86
CA GLY A 775 32.52 -14.32 -10.95
C GLY A 775 31.34 -13.46 -10.51
N PHE A 776 30.76 -12.73 -11.47
CA PHE A 776 29.63 -11.85 -11.21
C PHE A 776 28.33 -12.59 -10.87
N LEU A 777 28.08 -13.75 -11.48
CA LEU A 777 26.91 -14.58 -11.21
C LEU A 777 27.30 -16.05 -11.23
N LEU A 778 27.19 -16.70 -10.07
CA LEU A 778 27.18 -18.15 -9.95
C LEU A 778 25.72 -18.62 -9.84
N TYR A 779 25.33 -19.63 -10.61
CA TYR A 779 23.96 -20.17 -10.59
C TYR A 779 23.93 -21.70 -10.71
N ALA A 780 22.85 -22.28 -10.20
CA ALA A 780 22.48 -23.67 -10.40
C ALA A 780 20.95 -23.81 -10.58
N LEU A 781 20.53 -24.50 -11.62
CA LEU A 781 19.17 -25.00 -11.84
C LEU A 781 19.16 -26.49 -11.44
N SER A 782 18.33 -26.80 -10.45
CA SER A 782 18.12 -28.15 -9.93
C SER A 782 16.70 -28.63 -10.21
N VAL A 783 16.54 -29.94 -10.31
CA VAL A 783 15.27 -30.62 -10.00
C VAL A 783 15.28 -30.91 -8.49
N GLU A 784 14.18 -30.62 -7.82
CA GLU A 784 14.00 -30.86 -6.38
C GLU A 784 12.71 -31.64 -6.16
N THR A 785 12.80 -32.76 -5.45
CA THR A 785 11.68 -33.66 -5.13
C THR A 785 11.52 -33.71 -3.62
N ASP A 786 10.38 -33.24 -3.13
CA ASP A 786 10.01 -33.27 -1.72
C ASP A 786 9.03 -34.41 -1.46
N ALA A 787 9.25 -35.17 -0.39
CA ALA A 787 8.39 -36.25 0.05
C ALA A 787 7.99 -36.06 1.51
N GLU A 788 6.74 -36.36 1.83
CA GLU A 788 6.19 -36.30 3.18
C GLU A 788 5.41 -37.58 3.51
N TRP A 789 5.76 -38.25 4.61
CA TRP A 789 5.06 -39.41 5.15
C TRP A 789 4.43 -39.07 6.51
N ARG A 790 3.10 -38.98 6.55
CA ARG A 790 2.29 -38.68 7.72
C ARG A 790 2.05 -39.97 8.50
N LEU A 791 2.53 -40.00 9.74
CA LEU A 791 2.30 -41.10 10.69
C LEU A 791 0.96 -40.89 11.43
N ASN A 792 0.56 -39.63 11.61
CA ASN A 792 -0.77 -39.17 12.00
C ASN A 792 -0.87 -37.65 11.75
N ASN A 793 -2.03 -37.04 11.97
CA ASN A 793 -2.29 -35.62 11.69
C ASN A 793 -1.31 -34.65 12.40
N SER A 794 -0.67 -35.08 13.48
CA SER A 794 0.29 -34.32 14.30
C SER A 794 1.75 -34.75 14.15
N THR A 795 2.06 -35.83 13.41
CA THR A 795 3.43 -36.39 13.30
C THR A 795 3.73 -36.85 11.88
N TRP A 796 4.83 -36.37 11.29
CA TRP A 796 5.23 -36.71 9.93
C TRP A 796 6.76 -36.73 9.76
N VAL A 797 7.22 -37.50 8.77
CA VAL A 797 8.59 -37.44 8.24
C VAL A 797 8.56 -36.62 6.96
N SER A 798 9.39 -35.59 6.85
CA SER A 798 9.62 -34.84 5.60
C SER A 798 11.03 -35.10 5.09
N GLY A 799 11.24 -35.09 3.78
CA GLY A 799 12.57 -35.12 3.19
C GLY A 799 12.62 -34.59 1.76
N SER A 800 13.75 -34.01 1.38
CA SER A 800 13.98 -33.36 0.08
C SER A 800 15.16 -34.02 -0.62
N LEU A 801 15.04 -34.27 -1.92
CA LEU A 801 16.12 -34.75 -2.80
C LEU A 801 16.38 -33.70 -3.88
N ASN A 802 17.59 -33.14 -3.95
CA ASN A 802 17.96 -32.13 -4.94
C ASN A 802 19.04 -32.67 -5.91
N LEU A 803 18.73 -32.62 -7.21
CA LEU A 803 19.61 -32.93 -8.33
C LEU A 803 19.97 -31.65 -9.09
N ARG A 804 21.21 -31.20 -8.97
CA ARG A 804 21.79 -30.07 -9.70
C ARG A 804 22.04 -30.45 -11.17
N ALA A 805 21.08 -30.11 -12.03
CA ALA A 805 21.03 -30.50 -13.44
C ALA A 805 21.90 -29.61 -14.35
N LEU A 806 21.87 -28.28 -14.13
CA LEU A 806 22.67 -27.31 -14.88
C LEU A 806 23.25 -26.27 -13.92
N ASP A 807 24.54 -25.95 -14.03
CA ASP A 807 25.19 -24.93 -13.18
C ASP A 807 26.47 -24.38 -13.82
N ASN A 808 27.01 -23.32 -13.20
CA ASN A 808 28.38 -22.87 -13.42
C ASN A 808 29.25 -22.90 -12.14
N TYR A 809 28.86 -23.69 -11.13
CA TYR A 809 29.53 -23.80 -9.84
C TYR A 809 30.92 -24.44 -9.91
N GLY A 810 31.29 -25.04 -11.06
CA GLY A 810 32.69 -25.38 -11.38
C GLY A 810 33.64 -24.18 -11.51
N LYS A 811 33.16 -22.94 -11.30
CA LYS A 811 33.97 -21.71 -11.13
C LYS A 811 34.08 -21.24 -9.68
N PHE A 812 33.32 -21.84 -8.75
CA PHE A 812 33.26 -21.40 -7.35
C PHE A 812 34.50 -21.95 -6.63
N ASP A 813 35.57 -21.15 -6.55
CA ASP A 813 36.85 -21.55 -5.97
C ASP A 813 37.19 -20.85 -4.64
N TYR A 814 36.64 -19.67 -4.40
CA TYR A 814 36.88 -18.93 -3.16
C TYR A 814 36.12 -19.51 -1.96
N THR A 815 36.88 -19.99 -0.97
CA THR A 815 36.40 -20.35 0.36
C THR A 815 36.66 -19.19 1.32
N ALA A 816 35.60 -18.60 1.91
CA ALA A 816 35.72 -17.45 2.80
C ALA A 816 36.40 -17.79 4.13
N SER A 817 37.40 -17.00 4.54
CA SER A 817 38.10 -17.15 5.82
C SER A 817 37.26 -16.70 7.02
N SER A 818 37.55 -17.29 8.18
CA SER A 818 36.85 -17.06 9.44
C SER A 818 37.74 -17.37 10.64
N ASN A 819 37.57 -16.62 11.73
CA ASN A 819 38.22 -16.88 13.03
C ASN A 819 37.26 -17.53 14.04
N LEU A 820 36.06 -17.93 13.58
CA LEU A 820 35.03 -18.63 14.34
C LEU A 820 34.91 -20.08 13.84
N PRO A 821 34.22 -20.98 14.58
CA PRO A 821 33.71 -22.21 14.01
C PRO A 821 32.96 -21.93 12.71
N ARG A 822 33.25 -22.72 11.66
CA ARG A 822 32.77 -22.44 10.30
C ARG A 822 31.42 -23.10 10.06
N VAL A 823 30.35 -22.30 10.19
CA VAL A 823 28.94 -22.75 10.26
C VAL A 823 28.08 -22.26 9.08
N ARG A 824 28.55 -21.23 8.36
CA ARG A 824 27.98 -20.71 7.10
C ARG A 824 29.04 -20.43 6.04
N THR A 825 30.31 -20.21 6.40
CA THR A 825 31.37 -19.88 5.43
C THR A 825 31.83 -21.05 4.53
N PHE A 826 31.42 -22.31 4.80
CA PHE A 826 31.63 -23.47 3.91
C PHE A 826 30.65 -23.52 2.71
N LEU A 827 30.15 -22.36 2.26
CA LEU A 827 29.11 -22.28 1.22
C LEU A 827 29.59 -22.84 -0.14
N ARG A 828 30.89 -22.81 -0.42
CA ARG A 828 31.47 -23.41 -1.63
C ARG A 828 31.32 -24.93 -1.57
N GLU A 829 31.86 -25.53 -0.52
CA GLU A 829 32.00 -26.98 -0.35
C GLU A 829 30.62 -27.67 -0.37
N PHE A 830 29.66 -27.17 0.39
CA PHE A 830 28.28 -27.69 0.38
C PHE A 830 27.56 -27.58 -0.97
N ASN A 831 27.96 -26.67 -1.86
CA ASN A 831 27.36 -26.49 -3.20
C ASN A 831 28.11 -27.27 -4.30
N THR A 832 29.42 -27.49 -4.17
CA THR A 832 30.25 -28.11 -5.22
C THR A 832 30.44 -29.61 -5.05
N THR A 833 30.58 -30.12 -3.82
CA THR A 833 30.99 -31.50 -3.52
C THR A 833 30.08 -32.58 -4.09
N SER A 834 28.77 -32.32 -4.24
CA SER A 834 27.83 -33.25 -4.88
C SER A 834 26.89 -32.57 -5.87
N ARG A 835 26.42 -33.34 -6.86
CA ARG A 835 25.27 -33.00 -7.71
C ARG A 835 23.94 -33.51 -7.17
N VAL A 836 23.96 -34.54 -6.33
CA VAL A 836 22.77 -35.14 -5.68
C VAL A 836 22.92 -34.98 -4.18
N THR A 837 21.96 -34.31 -3.56
CA THR A 837 22.00 -33.91 -2.14
C THR A 837 20.66 -34.19 -1.48
N ILE A 838 20.65 -34.33 -0.16
CA ILE A 838 19.43 -34.48 0.66
C ILE A 838 19.32 -33.25 1.58
N PRO A 839 18.77 -32.09 1.14
CA PRO A 839 18.79 -30.86 1.93
C PRO A 839 18.06 -30.98 3.29
N ASN A 840 16.97 -31.72 3.35
CA ASN A 840 16.21 -32.02 4.57
C ASN A 840 15.85 -33.52 4.60
N LEU A 841 15.83 -34.13 5.78
CA LEU A 841 15.22 -35.43 6.06
C LEU A 841 15.01 -35.55 7.58
N GLN A 842 13.81 -35.25 8.06
CA GLN A 842 13.50 -35.09 9.48
C GLN A 842 12.17 -35.74 9.86
N LEU A 843 12.07 -36.23 11.10
CA LEU A 843 10.81 -36.48 11.79
C LEU A 843 10.39 -35.19 12.51
N THR A 844 9.11 -34.82 12.44
CA THR A 844 8.52 -33.68 13.14
C THR A 844 7.20 -34.08 13.80
N HIS A 845 6.97 -33.61 15.02
CA HIS A 845 5.69 -33.67 15.73
C HIS A 845 5.29 -32.28 16.23
N VAL A 846 4.04 -31.88 16.02
CA VAL A 846 3.48 -30.60 16.48
C VAL A 846 2.23 -30.84 17.30
N GLY A 847 2.09 -30.15 18.43
CA GLY A 847 0.93 -30.24 19.31
C GLY A 847 0.50 -28.91 19.90
N GLN A 848 -0.62 -28.93 20.62
CA GLN A 848 -1.19 -27.79 21.33
C GLN A 848 -1.41 -28.16 22.81
N LEU A 849 -1.00 -27.26 23.72
CA LEU A 849 -1.23 -27.41 25.16
C LEU A 849 -2.56 -26.75 25.59
N ASN A 850 -2.97 -25.72 24.85
CA ASN A 850 -4.27 -25.05 24.92
C ASN A 850 -4.44 -24.19 23.66
N THR A 851 -5.58 -23.51 23.54
CA THR A 851 -5.94 -22.68 22.37
C THR A 851 -4.97 -21.53 22.04
N ASN A 852 -3.98 -21.25 22.91
CA ASN A 852 -3.00 -20.17 22.75
C ASN A 852 -1.53 -20.65 22.90
N GLN A 853 -1.28 -21.94 23.11
CA GLN A 853 0.07 -22.50 23.31
C GLN A 853 0.31 -23.74 22.46
N PHE A 854 1.35 -23.68 21.64
CA PHE A 854 1.76 -24.72 20.70
C PHE A 854 3.16 -25.21 21.02
N TYR A 855 3.48 -26.45 20.65
CA TYR A 855 4.82 -27.01 20.76
C TYR A 855 5.19 -27.83 19.51
N SER A 856 6.48 -27.96 19.25
CA SER A 856 7.06 -28.74 18.17
C SER A 856 8.27 -29.51 18.70
N ILE A 857 8.46 -30.76 18.24
CA ILE A 857 9.63 -31.59 18.51
C ILE A 857 10.07 -32.19 17.18
N TYR A 858 11.36 -32.06 16.84
CA TYR A 858 11.90 -32.47 15.55
C TYR A 858 13.30 -33.09 15.66
N GLY A 859 13.64 -33.96 14.73
CA GLY A 859 14.94 -34.61 14.69
C GLY A 859 15.29 -35.24 13.33
N GLY A 860 16.58 -35.30 13.02
CA GLY A 860 17.11 -35.78 11.75
C GLY A 860 18.00 -34.74 11.07
N TYR A 861 18.00 -34.71 9.75
CA TYR A 861 18.73 -33.76 8.91
C TYR A 861 17.88 -32.50 8.71
N LEU A 862 18.06 -31.51 9.58
CA LEU A 862 17.18 -30.35 9.69
C LEU A 862 17.40 -29.34 8.53
N GLU A 863 18.65 -29.16 8.11
CA GLU A 863 19.01 -28.35 6.94
C GLU A 863 20.26 -28.92 6.22
N SER A 864 20.63 -28.34 5.07
CA SER A 864 21.79 -28.74 4.27
C SER A 864 23.09 -28.86 5.07
N MET A 865 23.29 -27.99 6.07
CA MET A 865 24.53 -27.91 6.84
C MET A 865 24.48 -28.64 8.19
N TYR A 866 23.29 -28.95 8.74
CA TYR A 866 23.13 -29.44 10.12
C TYR A 866 22.08 -30.53 10.26
N ALA A 867 22.42 -31.54 11.05
CA ALA A 867 21.53 -32.56 11.57
C ALA A 867 21.47 -32.46 13.10
N GLY A 868 20.45 -33.03 13.75
CA GLY A 868 20.34 -33.03 15.20
C GLY A 868 18.92 -33.27 15.69
N VAL A 869 18.65 -32.78 16.89
CA VAL A 869 17.32 -32.78 17.53
C VAL A 869 17.03 -31.43 18.15
N GLY A 870 15.76 -31.06 18.23
CA GLY A 870 15.33 -29.83 18.87
C GLY A 870 13.83 -29.79 19.15
N GLY A 871 13.42 -28.69 19.77
CA GLY A 871 12.02 -28.40 20.01
C GLY A 871 11.76 -26.91 20.11
N GLU A 872 10.50 -26.55 19.92
CA GLU A 872 9.99 -25.19 20.02
C GLU A 872 8.72 -25.16 20.88
N TRP A 873 8.52 -24.09 21.63
CA TRP A 873 7.25 -23.74 22.27
C TRP A 873 6.85 -22.33 21.80
N LEU A 874 5.56 -22.11 21.54
CA LEU A 874 5.03 -20.83 21.07
C LEU A 874 3.75 -20.47 21.82
N TYR A 875 3.81 -19.37 22.57
CA TYR A 875 2.63 -18.66 23.07
C TYR A 875 2.17 -17.65 22.01
N ARG A 876 1.06 -17.95 21.33
CA ARG A 876 0.43 -17.07 20.32
C ARG A 876 -1.07 -16.95 20.62
N PRO A 877 -1.47 -16.01 21.49
CA PRO A 877 -2.89 -15.77 21.75
C PRO A 877 -3.62 -15.32 20.49
N PHE A 878 -4.88 -15.72 20.37
CA PHE A 878 -5.66 -15.50 19.17
C PHE A 878 -5.81 -14.01 18.83
N ARG A 879 -5.38 -13.61 17.63
CA ARG A 879 -5.32 -12.21 17.15
C ARG A 879 -4.56 -11.22 18.07
N SER A 880 -3.64 -11.73 18.89
CA SER A 880 -2.72 -10.89 19.67
C SER A 880 -1.69 -10.21 18.76
N PRO A 881 -1.38 -8.91 18.95
CA PRO A 881 -0.25 -8.26 18.29
C PRO A 881 1.11 -8.75 18.82
N LEU A 882 1.14 -9.54 19.92
CA LEU A 882 2.35 -10.11 20.50
C LEU A 882 2.27 -11.65 20.55
N ALA A 883 3.32 -12.32 20.07
CA ALA A 883 3.57 -13.75 20.30
C ALA A 883 4.99 -13.97 20.84
N LEU A 884 5.19 -15.00 21.65
CA LEU A 884 6.46 -15.33 22.32
C LEU A 884 6.82 -16.80 22.04
N GLY A 885 7.95 -17.04 21.38
CA GLY A 885 8.48 -18.37 21.07
C GLY A 885 9.79 -18.66 21.80
N VAL A 886 10.05 -19.94 22.09
CA VAL A 886 11.33 -20.43 22.61
C VAL A 886 11.76 -21.64 21.78
N ASP A 887 12.94 -21.60 21.17
CA ASP A 887 13.57 -22.74 20.48
C ASP A 887 14.82 -23.25 21.23
N ILE A 888 15.03 -24.56 21.25
CA ILE A 888 16.23 -25.21 21.82
C ILE A 888 16.62 -26.38 20.90
N ASN A 889 17.90 -26.47 20.52
CA ASN A 889 18.42 -27.46 19.57
C ASN A 889 19.80 -27.98 20.00
N ALA A 890 20.09 -29.24 19.70
CA ALA A 890 21.42 -29.83 19.75
C ALA A 890 21.74 -30.40 18.36
N VAL A 891 22.72 -29.81 17.68
CA VAL A 891 22.98 -30.07 16.26
C VAL A 891 24.46 -30.32 15.98
N ARG A 892 24.73 -31.17 15.00
CA ARG A 892 26.05 -31.52 14.46
C ARG A 892 26.11 -31.20 12.97
N GLN A 893 27.24 -30.69 12.51
CA GLN A 893 27.43 -30.32 11.11
C GLN A 893 27.43 -31.57 10.21
N ARG A 894 26.79 -31.48 9.05
CA ARG A 894 26.70 -32.56 8.05
C ARG A 894 27.92 -32.58 7.14
N ASP A 895 28.20 -33.72 6.50
CA ASP A 895 29.20 -33.75 5.44
C ASP A 895 28.81 -32.89 4.22
N PHE A 896 29.81 -32.37 3.51
CA PHE A 896 29.65 -31.51 2.34
C PHE A 896 28.91 -32.18 1.17
N ALA A 897 28.92 -33.51 1.07
CA ALA A 897 28.11 -34.25 0.09
C ALA A 897 26.59 -34.22 0.40
N GLN A 898 26.18 -33.73 1.58
CA GLN A 898 24.79 -33.66 2.06
C GLN A 898 24.05 -35.01 1.98
N LYS A 899 24.75 -36.09 2.33
CA LYS A 899 24.20 -37.44 2.48
C LYS A 899 23.82 -37.67 3.94
N LEU A 900 24.14 -38.85 4.48
CA LEU A 900 23.83 -39.28 5.86
C LEU A 900 25.01 -39.05 6.82
N ASP A 901 26.20 -38.75 6.28
CA ASP A 901 27.43 -38.59 7.07
C ASP A 901 27.50 -37.25 7.82
N LEU A 902 28.15 -37.26 8.98
CA LEU A 902 28.30 -36.11 9.88
C LEU A 902 29.78 -35.78 10.12
N ARG A 903 30.04 -34.52 10.46
CA ARG A 903 31.35 -33.95 10.79
C ARG A 903 31.47 -33.76 12.30
N ASP A 904 32.70 -33.62 12.82
CA ASP A 904 32.95 -33.60 14.27
C ASP A 904 32.39 -32.38 15.01
N TYR A 905 32.06 -31.29 14.30
CA TYR A 905 31.57 -30.06 14.92
C TYR A 905 30.10 -30.18 15.34
N ASP A 906 29.84 -30.24 16.66
CA ASP A 906 28.52 -30.05 17.24
C ASP A 906 28.41 -28.82 18.16
N VAL A 907 27.18 -28.35 18.32
CA VAL A 907 26.81 -27.15 19.03
C VAL A 907 25.37 -27.26 19.55
N LYS A 908 25.11 -26.59 20.68
CA LYS A 908 23.75 -26.37 21.18
C LYS A 908 23.34 -24.94 20.86
N THR A 909 22.13 -24.74 20.36
CA THR A 909 21.59 -23.42 20.01
C THR A 909 20.20 -23.24 20.61
N GLY A 910 19.72 -22.01 20.71
CA GLY A 910 18.37 -21.74 21.19
C GLY A 910 18.13 -20.27 21.48
N HIS A 911 16.90 -19.83 21.32
CA HIS A 911 16.51 -18.41 21.43
C HIS A 911 15.16 -18.25 22.12
N LEU A 912 15.03 -17.19 22.90
CA LEU A 912 13.74 -16.57 23.20
C LEU A 912 13.45 -15.56 22.08
N THR A 913 12.28 -15.64 21.44
CA THR A 913 11.87 -14.74 20.36
C THR A 913 10.53 -14.08 20.65
N ALA A 914 10.46 -12.76 20.58
CA ALA A 914 9.22 -11.99 20.57
C ALA A 914 8.88 -11.56 19.13
N TYR A 915 7.61 -11.71 18.75
CA TYR A 915 7.05 -11.26 17.48
C TYR A 915 5.98 -10.20 17.80
N TRP A 916 6.21 -8.96 17.40
CA TRP A 916 5.36 -7.82 17.73
C TRP A 916 4.87 -7.10 16.47
N ASP A 917 3.58 -7.24 16.15
CA ASP A 917 2.89 -6.30 15.25
C ASP A 917 2.77 -4.96 15.96
N THR A 918 3.51 -3.97 15.47
CA THR A 918 3.56 -2.63 16.08
C THR A 918 2.29 -1.82 15.88
N GLY A 919 1.41 -2.23 14.95
CA GLY A 919 0.27 -1.42 14.48
C GLY A 919 0.68 -0.13 13.76
N TRP A 920 1.99 0.13 13.61
CA TRP A 920 2.53 1.35 13.01
C TRP A 920 3.08 1.04 11.60
N ASN A 921 2.39 1.55 10.57
CA ASN A 921 2.68 1.28 9.16
C ASN A 921 2.83 -0.22 8.82
N ASP A 922 2.05 -1.11 9.46
CA ASP A 922 2.06 -2.56 9.21
C ASP A 922 3.44 -3.22 9.38
N ILE A 923 4.22 -2.77 10.38
CA ILE A 923 5.54 -3.29 10.67
C ILE A 923 5.48 -4.35 11.80
N LEU A 924 5.90 -5.56 11.45
CA LEU A 924 6.24 -6.64 12.36
C LEU A 924 7.70 -6.49 12.82
N ALA A 925 7.90 -6.35 14.13
CA ALA A 925 9.20 -6.38 14.78
C ALA A 925 9.43 -7.76 15.44
N THR A 926 10.43 -8.49 14.96
CA THR A 926 10.83 -9.79 15.50
C THR A 926 12.18 -9.65 16.20
N VAL A 927 12.21 -9.89 17.51
CA VAL A 927 13.40 -9.80 18.36
C VAL A 927 13.73 -11.18 18.93
N SER A 928 14.87 -11.75 18.57
CA SER A 928 15.37 -12.99 19.19
C SER A 928 16.59 -12.72 20.05
N VAL A 929 16.71 -13.37 21.19
CA VAL A 929 17.89 -13.36 22.07
C VAL A 929 18.28 -14.79 22.39
N GLY A 930 19.53 -15.19 22.17
CA GLY A 930 19.92 -16.60 22.26
C GLY A 930 21.38 -16.94 21.96
N GLN A 931 21.64 -18.23 21.74
CA GLN A 931 22.92 -18.80 21.32
C GLN A 931 22.83 -19.33 19.88
N TYR A 932 23.78 -18.91 19.05
CA TYR A 932 23.85 -19.11 17.61
C TYR A 932 24.78 -20.27 17.24
N LEU A 933 24.81 -20.64 15.95
CA LEU A 933 25.52 -21.84 15.46
C LEU A 933 27.03 -21.83 15.72
N ALA A 934 27.70 -20.68 15.74
CA ALA A 934 29.13 -20.61 16.06
C ALA A 934 29.42 -20.65 17.57
N GLY A 935 28.40 -20.89 18.41
CA GLY A 935 28.48 -20.91 19.88
C GLY A 935 28.40 -19.52 20.52
N ASP A 936 28.30 -18.45 19.73
CA ASP A 936 28.20 -17.08 20.19
C ASP A 936 26.78 -16.72 20.70
N LYS A 937 26.70 -15.72 21.58
CA LYS A 937 25.48 -15.30 22.28
C LYS A 937 25.15 -13.85 21.96
N GLY A 938 23.88 -13.55 21.71
CA GLY A 938 23.47 -12.20 21.33
C GLY A 938 21.99 -12.06 21.00
N ALA A 939 21.69 -11.04 20.19
CA ALA A 939 20.35 -10.72 19.76
C ALA A 939 20.25 -10.40 18.26
N THR A 940 19.16 -10.81 17.64
CA THR A 940 18.73 -10.43 16.28
C THR A 940 17.50 -9.55 16.38
N LEU A 941 17.56 -8.34 15.82
CA LEU A 941 16.38 -7.56 15.46
C LEU A 941 16.09 -7.78 13.97
N ASN A 942 14.84 -8.06 13.63
CA ASN A 942 14.34 -8.07 12.26
C ASN A 942 13.06 -7.22 12.19
N LEU A 943 12.99 -6.29 11.23
CA LEU A 943 11.84 -5.42 10.99
C LEU A 943 11.27 -5.76 9.61
N THR A 944 9.99 -6.08 9.52
CA THR A 944 9.30 -6.40 8.25
C THR A 944 8.07 -5.53 8.07
N LYS A 945 8.07 -4.72 7.01
CA LYS A 945 6.88 -4.03 6.48
C LYS A 945 6.08 -5.01 5.62
N ARG A 946 4.79 -5.21 5.89
CA ARG A 946 3.84 -5.88 4.99
C ARG A 946 3.00 -4.85 4.22
N PHE A 947 2.63 -5.16 2.98
CA PHE A 947 1.69 -4.39 2.14
C PHE A 947 0.39 -5.18 1.95
N SER A 948 -0.71 -4.49 1.63
CA SER A 948 -2.06 -5.08 1.52
C SER A 948 -2.21 -6.15 0.43
N ASN A 949 -1.34 -6.16 -0.58
CA ASN A 949 -1.26 -7.21 -1.60
C ASN A 949 -0.37 -8.42 -1.19
N GLY A 950 0.14 -8.45 0.05
CA GLY A 950 0.95 -9.53 0.60
C GLY A 950 2.46 -9.41 0.34
N VAL A 951 2.92 -8.39 -0.41
CA VAL A 951 4.36 -8.10 -0.52
C VAL A 951 4.93 -7.73 0.84
N THR A 952 6.17 -8.17 1.13
CA THR A 952 6.91 -7.74 2.32
C THR A 952 8.27 -7.18 1.97
N MET A 953 8.71 -6.11 2.64
CA MET A 953 10.10 -5.65 2.66
C MET A 953 10.64 -5.75 4.09
N GLY A 954 11.85 -6.28 4.28
CA GLY A 954 12.42 -6.48 5.61
C GLY A 954 13.92 -6.26 5.69
N ALA A 955 14.39 -5.99 6.91
CA ALA A 955 15.80 -5.76 7.22
C ALA A 955 16.13 -6.29 8.62
N TYR A 956 17.26 -6.98 8.75
CA TYR A 956 17.69 -7.57 10.01
C TYR A 956 19.14 -7.23 10.36
N ALA A 957 19.43 -7.23 11.66
CA ALA A 957 20.76 -7.09 12.23
C ALA A 957 20.91 -8.01 13.45
N THR A 958 22.00 -8.78 13.50
CA THR A 958 22.34 -9.69 14.59
C THR A 958 23.65 -9.25 15.25
N LYS A 959 23.60 -8.85 16.52
CA LYS A 959 24.81 -8.52 17.31
C LYS A 959 25.02 -9.51 18.45
N THR A 960 26.21 -10.09 18.49
CA THR A 960 26.63 -11.07 19.49
C THR A 960 27.87 -10.61 20.27
N ASN A 961 28.26 -11.40 21.28
CA ASN A 961 29.42 -11.17 22.14
C ASN A 961 30.77 -11.30 21.44
N VAL A 962 30.79 -11.66 20.14
CA VAL A 962 32.02 -11.75 19.34
C VAL A 962 32.58 -10.36 19.05
N SER A 963 33.90 -10.19 19.26
CA SER A 963 34.59 -8.94 18.92
C SER A 963 34.68 -8.73 17.41
N ALA A 964 34.76 -7.48 16.94
CA ALA A 964 34.87 -7.18 15.51
C ALA A 964 36.07 -7.87 14.84
N ALA A 965 37.19 -8.05 15.56
CA ALA A 965 38.37 -8.76 15.06
C ALA A 965 38.16 -10.28 14.87
N GLN A 966 37.35 -10.91 15.72
CA GLN A 966 37.00 -12.33 15.59
C GLN A 966 35.88 -12.56 14.56
N PHE A 967 34.89 -11.67 14.51
CA PHE A 967 33.84 -11.69 13.49
C PHE A 967 34.41 -11.46 12.08
N GLY A 968 35.46 -10.64 12.00
CA GLY A 968 36.06 -10.18 10.75
C GLY A 968 35.29 -9.01 10.15
N GLU A 969 35.58 -8.76 8.87
CA GLU A 969 34.91 -7.76 8.04
C GLU A 969 33.38 -7.90 8.15
N GLY A 970 32.72 -6.81 8.55
CA GLY A 970 31.31 -6.78 8.90
C GLY A 970 31.02 -6.42 10.36
N SER A 971 31.86 -6.86 11.31
CA SER A 971 31.70 -6.75 12.80
C SER A 971 30.41 -7.29 13.44
N PHE A 972 29.36 -7.54 12.66
CA PHE A 972 28.08 -8.15 13.03
C PHE A 972 27.30 -8.55 11.75
N ASP A 973 26.39 -9.51 11.86
CA ASP A 973 25.60 -10.05 10.75
C ASP A 973 24.36 -9.17 10.46
N LYS A 974 24.00 -9.07 9.18
CA LYS A 974 22.99 -8.12 8.67
C LYS A 974 22.56 -8.48 7.25
N GLY A 975 21.33 -8.14 6.91
CA GLY A 975 20.81 -8.28 5.56
C GLY A 975 19.48 -7.55 5.35
N ILE A 976 19.12 -7.39 4.08
CA ILE A 976 17.83 -6.87 3.63
C ILE A 976 17.16 -7.89 2.70
N TYR A 977 15.84 -7.93 2.68
CA TYR A 977 15.10 -8.83 1.81
C TYR A 977 13.75 -8.24 1.40
N PHE A 978 13.17 -8.79 0.34
CA PHE A 978 11.77 -8.62 0.01
C PHE A 978 11.16 -9.93 -0.51
N THR A 979 9.86 -10.08 -0.30
CA THR A 979 9.08 -11.25 -0.71
C THR A 979 7.92 -10.77 -1.56
N ILE A 980 7.74 -11.39 -2.74
CA ILE A 980 6.62 -11.15 -3.64
C ILE A 980 5.78 -12.43 -3.68
N PRO A 981 4.51 -12.40 -3.22
CA PRO A 981 3.56 -13.48 -3.52
C PRO A 981 3.45 -13.63 -5.04
N LEU A 982 3.64 -14.84 -5.56
CA LEU A 982 3.48 -15.09 -6.99
C LEU A 982 2.02 -14.92 -7.41
N GLY A 983 1.08 -15.07 -6.48
CA GLY A 983 -0.32 -14.65 -6.63
C GLY A 983 -0.53 -13.15 -6.92
N ALA A 984 0.42 -12.25 -6.65
CA ALA A 984 0.31 -10.83 -7.03
C ALA A 984 0.69 -10.57 -8.51
N VAL A 985 1.44 -11.48 -9.14
CA VAL A 985 2.10 -11.26 -10.45
C VAL A 985 1.78 -12.31 -11.53
N LEU A 986 1.25 -13.47 -11.15
CA LEU A 986 0.80 -14.52 -12.08
C LEU A 986 -0.69 -14.41 -12.39
N THR A 987 -1.05 -14.88 -13.58
CA THR A 987 -2.42 -15.00 -14.10
C THR A 987 -3.25 -16.11 -13.45
N LYS A 988 -2.60 -17.01 -12.70
CA LYS A 988 -3.23 -18.00 -11.83
C LYS A 988 -2.97 -17.67 -10.35
N SER A 989 -3.88 -18.05 -9.47
CA SER A 989 -3.75 -17.94 -8.02
C SER A 989 -2.83 -19.01 -7.47
N THR A 990 -2.00 -18.63 -6.48
CA THR A 990 -1.05 -19.51 -5.83
C THR A 990 -0.52 -18.88 -4.53
N ALA A 991 -0.32 -19.71 -3.51
CA ALA A 991 0.37 -19.34 -2.27
C ALA A 991 1.92 -19.28 -2.43
N ALA A 992 2.45 -19.67 -3.59
CA ALA A 992 3.89 -19.64 -3.86
C ALA A 992 4.46 -18.21 -3.76
N ARG A 993 5.71 -18.09 -3.31
CA ARG A 993 6.37 -16.80 -2.99
C ARG A 993 7.78 -16.75 -3.55
N GLY A 994 8.12 -15.66 -4.24
CA GLY A 994 9.49 -15.33 -4.64
C GLY A 994 10.17 -14.52 -3.55
N VAL A 995 11.28 -15.03 -3.00
CA VAL A 995 12.07 -14.35 -1.96
C VAL A 995 13.38 -13.85 -2.56
N PHE A 996 13.67 -12.57 -2.37
CA PHE A 996 14.91 -11.92 -2.76
C PHE A 996 15.61 -11.42 -1.50
N ALA A 997 16.74 -12.03 -1.13
CA ALA A 997 17.50 -11.67 0.06
C ALA A 997 18.93 -11.27 -0.31
N TYR A 998 19.45 -10.26 0.39
CA TYR A 998 20.81 -9.76 0.24
C TYR A 998 21.50 -9.60 1.59
N ASN A 999 22.53 -10.43 1.80
CA ASN A 999 23.40 -10.40 2.97
C ASN A 999 24.80 -9.97 2.47
N PRO A 1000 25.36 -8.81 2.91
CA PRO A 1000 26.56 -8.26 2.28
C PRO A 1000 27.78 -9.17 2.32
N LEU A 1001 27.96 -9.85 3.46
CA LEU A 1001 29.02 -10.80 3.75
C LEU A 1001 28.42 -11.95 4.57
N VAL A 1002 28.36 -13.15 4.00
CA VAL A 1002 27.97 -14.34 4.75
C VAL A 1002 29.12 -14.69 5.71
N ARG A 1003 28.90 -14.49 7.00
CA ARG A 1003 29.85 -14.75 8.10
C ARG A 1003 29.26 -15.79 9.06
N ASP A 1004 30.08 -16.30 9.97
CA ASP A 1004 29.72 -17.42 10.85
C ASP A 1004 29.03 -17.00 12.16
N GLY A 1005 29.40 -15.83 12.73
CA GLY A 1005 28.80 -15.32 13.95
C GLY A 1005 27.37 -14.81 13.72
N GLY A 1006 26.48 -14.98 14.70
CA GLY A 1006 25.07 -14.60 14.57
C GLY A 1006 24.23 -15.50 13.64
N ALA A 1007 24.80 -16.58 13.10
CA ALA A 1007 24.09 -17.51 12.24
C ALA A 1007 23.10 -18.38 13.03
N LYS A 1008 21.80 -18.27 12.72
CA LYS A 1008 20.77 -19.17 13.26
C LYS A 1008 20.69 -20.49 12.49
N LEU A 1009 20.23 -21.53 13.17
CA LEU A 1009 19.77 -22.78 12.57
C LEU A 1009 18.51 -22.52 11.71
N GLY A 1010 18.52 -22.96 10.46
CA GLY A 1010 17.31 -23.06 9.64
C GLY A 1010 16.45 -24.22 10.12
N ARG A 1011 15.14 -23.96 10.27
CA ARG A 1011 14.15 -24.92 10.75
C ARG A 1011 13.02 -24.96 9.73
N ALA A 1012 12.69 -26.12 9.21
CA ALA A 1012 11.76 -26.24 8.07
C ALA A 1012 10.28 -26.02 8.45
N TYR A 1013 9.90 -26.22 9.72
CA TYR A 1013 8.54 -25.95 10.21
C TYR A 1013 8.55 -25.15 11.53
N PRO A 1014 8.85 -23.83 11.50
CA PRO A 1014 8.73 -22.98 12.68
C PRO A 1014 7.26 -22.83 13.10
N LEU A 1015 6.97 -22.89 14.40
CA LEU A 1015 5.60 -22.78 14.91
C LEU A 1015 4.93 -21.45 14.52
N ILE A 1016 5.70 -20.36 14.35
CA ILE A 1016 5.15 -19.06 13.93
C ILE A 1016 4.60 -19.10 12.49
N ASP A 1017 5.17 -19.94 11.63
CA ASP A 1017 4.70 -20.13 10.26
C ASP A 1017 3.54 -21.13 10.23
N VAL A 1018 3.66 -22.26 10.95
CA VAL A 1018 2.60 -23.27 11.08
C VAL A 1018 1.31 -22.68 11.69
N THR A 1019 1.42 -21.71 12.59
CA THR A 1019 0.26 -21.00 13.18
C THR A 1019 -0.13 -19.74 12.40
N GLY A 1020 0.35 -19.57 11.16
CA GLY A 1020 0.34 -18.34 10.37
C GLY A 1020 -1.01 -17.65 10.22
N ILE A 1021 -2.11 -18.39 10.03
CA ILE A 1021 -3.48 -17.81 9.90
C ILE A 1021 -3.93 -16.98 11.13
N ARG A 1022 -3.30 -17.19 12.30
CA ARG A 1022 -3.54 -16.42 13.53
C ARG A 1022 -2.80 -15.07 13.58
N ASP A 1023 -2.15 -14.66 12.49
CA ASP A 1023 -1.63 -13.31 12.26
C ASP A 1023 -2.78 -12.28 12.29
N THR A 1024 -2.51 -11.08 12.81
CA THR A 1024 -3.47 -9.96 12.87
C THR A 1024 -3.92 -9.50 11.49
N GLN A 1025 -3.09 -9.71 10.46
CA GLN A 1025 -3.25 -9.21 9.09
C GLN A 1025 -3.62 -10.32 8.08
N SER A 1026 -3.88 -11.56 8.53
CA SER A 1026 -4.23 -12.68 7.64
C SER A 1026 -5.48 -12.42 6.81
N MET A 1027 -6.49 -11.78 7.40
CA MET A 1027 -7.76 -11.43 6.75
C MET A 1027 -7.77 -10.04 6.08
N THR A 1028 -6.71 -9.24 6.24
CA THR A 1028 -6.59 -7.91 5.62
C THR A 1028 -5.76 -7.91 4.34
N THR A 1029 -5.16 -9.06 3.99
CA THR A 1029 -4.40 -9.25 2.75
C THR A 1029 -5.36 -9.62 1.63
N VAL A 1030 -5.31 -8.90 0.50
CA VAL A 1030 -6.29 -8.97 -0.59
C VAL A 1030 -5.58 -9.24 -1.91
N VAL A 1031 -6.15 -10.08 -2.79
CA VAL A 1031 -5.71 -10.17 -4.20
C VAL A 1031 -6.13 -8.86 -4.88
N PRO A 1032 -5.20 -7.97 -5.27
CA PRO A 1032 -5.60 -6.69 -5.85
C PRO A 1032 -6.20 -6.92 -7.24
N LYS A 1033 -7.50 -6.64 -7.38
CA LYS A 1033 -8.22 -6.80 -8.65
C LYS A 1033 -7.97 -5.56 -9.50
N LYS A 1034 -7.51 -5.76 -10.73
CA LYS A 1034 -7.18 -4.67 -11.68
C LYS A 1034 -8.38 -3.76 -12.03
N TYR A 1035 -9.61 -4.18 -11.71
CA TYR A 1035 -10.84 -3.43 -11.93
C TYR A 1035 -11.27 -2.57 -10.73
N ASP A 1036 -10.67 -2.74 -9.54
CA ASP A 1036 -10.97 -1.92 -8.35
C ASP A 1036 -10.14 -0.62 -8.32
N LEU A 1037 -9.60 -0.20 -9.47
CA LEU A 1037 -8.64 0.92 -9.63
C LEU A 1037 -8.98 1.81 -10.85
N GLN A 1038 -10.28 2.08 -11.08
CA GLN A 1038 -10.77 3.04 -12.08
C GLN A 1038 -11.74 4.04 -11.45
#